data_AF-A0A9D9RZP9-F1
#
_entry.id   AF-A0A9D9RZP9-F1
#
_cell.length_a   1.000
_cell.length_b   1.000
_cell.length_c   1.000
_cell.angle_alpha   90.00
_cell.angle_beta   90.00
_cell.angle_gamma   90.00
#
_symmetry.space_group_name_H-M   'P 1'
#
loop_
_entity.id
_entity.type
_entity.pdbx_description
1 polymer ?
#
loop_
_entity_poly.entity_id
_entity_poly.type
_entity_poly.pdbx_seq_one_letter_code
_entity_poly.pdbx_strand_id
1 'polypeptide(L)'
;MAFSFKLPKMTGVGNGGSSAPMTLSADAPSGKTQLPGFLSDKPVVEQMKILGGIFVALLLVIAGLVFQDSRESTHNTAYVAASGEMRMLSQRLAKASSLALQGNAGAFGQLKESRETFGRLFDRLANGGEIGGASVPPSPDSVRPQLDALAQLWTTTDKDAETVISQEANLIALGKNVATIDNKNSAMLELTEQLATLKLQGGAASREIASSSQLVMLTQRIAKNASALLVGDEINPEVAFLLGKDTNAFRDILGGLSKGSNDAESRSKLDSLDVAFKEYQGAISSILGNMQPLVLSKQAGSRIFRESEELLKATDNLSVGYQEGLTGRGIHVVLLISLSLLALATLAVLAKVYLEDTQRRAADAEVQRHASEQTNRENQDAILRLMNELGDLADGDLTVTATVSENITGAIADSINYTIEELRVLVGRINDAANRVTAATEIARLTSAELLSAAERQSSEIQEAGQSALEMARSMSEVSGNATQSAQVARQSLQAAEKGTLAVQDSIKGMNEIRNQIQETSKRIKRLGESSQEIGEIVELISDITEQTNVLALNAAIQAASAGDAGRGFTVVAEEVQRLAERSGEATKQIAAIVKTIQTDTQDAVSAMEQSTRGVVEGAKLSDAAGQALSEIGDVSRNLADLIQSISTSTQNQADSATQVARLMQDILHVTEQTTAGTQRTAQAVDELTALASELKGSVAGFKVD
;
A
#
# COMPACT_ATOMS: atom_id res chain seq x y z
N MET A 1 52.80 -12.70 21.71
CA MET A 1 53.90 -13.21 22.55
C MET A 1 54.77 -14.10 21.68
N ALA A 2 56.00 -13.66 21.42
CA ALA A 2 56.96 -14.32 20.56
C ALA A 2 57.80 -15.30 21.39
N PHE A 3 57.95 -16.55 20.92
CA PHE A 3 58.92 -17.49 21.49
C PHE A 3 59.98 -17.85 20.46
N SER A 4 61.20 -17.44 20.80
CA SER A 4 62.43 -17.52 20.04
C SER A 4 63.15 -18.86 20.23
N PHE A 5 63.61 -19.44 19.13
CA PHE A 5 64.58 -20.52 19.05
C PHE A 5 65.95 -20.11 19.63
N LYS A 6 66.58 -21.00 20.42
CA LYS A 6 68.03 -21.01 20.68
C LYS A 6 68.53 -22.47 20.82
N LEU A 7 69.32 -22.91 19.84
CA LEU A 7 70.19 -24.08 19.92
C LEU A 7 71.60 -23.64 20.32
N PRO A 8 72.33 -24.40 21.17
CA PRO A 8 73.73 -24.12 21.45
C PRO A 8 74.66 -24.82 20.43
N LYS A 9 75.66 -24.08 19.98
CA LYS A 9 76.85 -24.59 19.28
C LYS A 9 77.79 -25.24 20.30
N MET A 10 78.36 -26.40 19.98
CA MET A 10 79.69 -26.76 20.46
C MET A 10 80.61 -27.19 19.32
N THR A 11 81.82 -26.70 19.48
CA THR A 11 83.05 -26.71 18.69
C THR A 11 83.63 -28.10 18.44
N GLY A 12 84.32 -28.25 17.32
CA GLY A 12 85.13 -29.43 17.00
C GLY A 12 86.57 -29.36 17.45
N VAL A 13 87.21 -30.54 17.44
CA VAL A 13 88.64 -30.91 17.31
C VAL A 13 88.55 -32.44 17.04
N GLY A 14 89.31 -33.15 16.21
CA GLY A 14 90.48 -32.91 15.37
C GLY A 14 91.09 -34.28 15.08
N ASN A 15 91.24 -34.59 13.79
CA ASN A 15 92.27 -35.38 13.10
C ASN A 15 92.81 -36.72 13.66
N GLY A 16 92.98 -37.72 12.77
CA GLY A 16 93.91 -38.83 12.95
C GLY A 16 93.42 -40.15 12.37
N GLY A 17 93.98 -40.56 11.22
CA GLY A 17 93.47 -41.65 10.40
C GLY A 17 93.87 -43.08 10.81
N SER A 18 93.29 -44.04 10.10
CA SER A 18 94.01 -45.22 9.59
C SER A 18 93.16 -45.92 8.53
N SER A 19 93.78 -46.11 7.37
CA SER A 19 93.29 -46.88 6.24
C SER A 19 93.53 -48.37 6.45
N ALA A 20 92.51 -49.20 6.23
CA ALA A 20 92.69 -50.58 5.75
C ALA A 20 91.47 -50.98 4.90
N PRO A 21 91.69 -51.55 3.69
CA PRO A 21 90.63 -51.94 2.78
C PRO A 21 90.15 -53.36 3.07
N MET A 22 88.85 -53.62 2.99
CA MET A 22 88.36 -54.97 2.72
C MET A 22 87.26 -54.93 1.66
N THR A 23 87.50 -55.75 0.65
CA THR A 23 86.73 -55.96 -0.57
C THR A 23 85.60 -56.96 -0.37
N LEU A 24 84.55 -56.77 -1.19
CA LEU A 24 83.61 -57.77 -1.72
C LEU A 24 82.63 -58.42 -0.72
N SER A 25 81.33 -58.16 -0.94
CA SER A 25 80.43 -59.16 -1.54
C SER A 25 79.18 -58.48 -2.08
N ALA A 26 78.79 -58.93 -3.28
CA ALA A 26 77.67 -58.46 -4.07
C ALA A 26 76.37 -59.19 -3.68
N ASP A 27 75.27 -58.64 -4.21
CA ASP A 27 73.92 -59.19 -4.35
C ASP A 27 73.00 -59.26 -3.12
N ALA A 28 72.11 -58.26 -3.05
CA ALA A 28 70.78 -58.39 -2.47
C ALA A 28 69.72 -57.84 -3.45
N PRO A 29 68.60 -58.54 -3.67
CA PRO A 29 67.68 -58.26 -4.76
C PRO A 29 66.78 -57.04 -4.45
N SER A 30 66.73 -56.12 -5.41
CA SER A 30 65.85 -54.94 -5.38
C SER A 30 64.38 -55.34 -5.59
N GLY A 31 63.61 -55.45 -4.51
CA GLY A 31 62.14 -55.41 -4.56
C GLY A 31 61.70 -53.98 -4.86
N LYS A 32 61.38 -53.69 -6.13
CA LYS A 32 60.88 -52.38 -6.58
C LYS A 32 59.42 -52.19 -6.15
N THR A 33 59.18 -51.41 -5.10
CA THR A 33 57.87 -50.77 -4.93
C THR A 33 57.75 -49.64 -5.95
N GLN A 34 56.69 -49.64 -6.76
CA GLN A 34 56.42 -48.58 -7.74
C GLN A 34 55.99 -47.29 -7.02
N LEU A 35 56.98 -46.53 -6.55
CA LEU A 35 56.83 -45.11 -6.24
C LEU A 35 57.18 -44.29 -7.50
N PRO A 36 56.68 -43.06 -7.65
CA PRO A 36 57.10 -42.16 -8.72
C PRO A 36 58.63 -42.02 -8.75
N GLY A 37 59.26 -42.08 -9.93
CA GLY A 37 60.72 -42.26 -10.10
C GLY A 37 61.64 -41.19 -9.49
N PHE A 38 61.10 -40.12 -8.89
CA PHE A 38 61.89 -39.15 -8.11
C PHE A 38 62.01 -39.50 -6.61
N LEU A 39 61.23 -40.49 -6.13
CA LEU A 39 61.25 -40.97 -4.75
C LEU A 39 61.95 -42.32 -4.59
N SER A 40 62.04 -43.13 -5.66
CA SER A 40 62.50 -44.53 -5.58
C SER A 40 63.96 -44.70 -5.12
N ASP A 41 64.81 -43.70 -5.34
CA ASP A 41 66.27 -43.82 -5.12
C ASP A 41 66.76 -43.13 -3.83
N LYS A 42 65.85 -42.67 -2.96
CA LYS A 42 66.17 -41.95 -1.71
C LYS A 42 65.96 -42.81 -0.45
N PRO A 43 66.71 -42.59 0.64
CA PRO A 43 66.49 -43.24 1.93
C PRO A 43 65.07 -42.98 2.46
N VAL A 44 64.49 -43.96 3.16
CA VAL A 44 63.09 -43.91 3.62
C VAL A 44 62.81 -42.71 4.53
N VAL A 45 63.77 -42.34 5.38
CA VAL A 45 63.68 -41.12 6.22
C VAL A 45 63.57 -39.84 5.38
N GLU A 46 64.24 -39.81 4.23
CA GLU A 46 64.18 -38.67 3.29
C GLU A 46 62.85 -38.66 2.51
N GLN A 47 62.34 -39.84 2.12
CA GLN A 47 61.01 -39.99 1.52
C GLN A 47 59.90 -39.50 2.46
N MET A 48 59.94 -39.88 3.75
CA MET A 48 58.97 -39.42 4.75
C MET A 48 59.01 -37.91 4.98
N LYS A 49 60.21 -37.29 4.98
CA LYS A 49 60.35 -35.83 5.07
C LYS A 49 59.76 -35.11 3.86
N ILE A 50 59.97 -35.64 2.65
CA ILE A 50 59.44 -35.05 1.42
C ILE A 50 57.92 -35.19 1.35
N LEU A 51 57.37 -36.39 1.58
CA LEU A 51 55.93 -36.66 1.59
C LEU A 51 55.21 -35.89 2.72
N GLY A 52 55.79 -35.85 3.92
CA GLY A 52 55.26 -35.06 5.03
C GLY A 52 55.27 -33.55 4.73
N GLY A 53 56.34 -33.05 4.08
CA GLY A 53 56.40 -31.67 3.60
C GLY A 53 55.32 -31.35 2.56
N ILE A 54 55.07 -32.25 1.60
CA ILE A 54 54.00 -32.10 0.59
C ILE A 54 52.62 -32.09 1.26
N PHE A 55 52.38 -32.98 2.23
CA PHE A 55 51.10 -33.03 2.94
C PHE A 55 50.81 -31.74 3.72
N VAL A 56 51.80 -31.22 4.46
CA VAL A 56 51.67 -29.94 5.17
C VAL A 56 51.46 -28.78 4.20
N ALA A 57 52.17 -28.77 3.06
CA ALA A 57 51.97 -27.76 2.02
C ALA A 57 50.54 -27.82 1.43
N LEU A 58 50.01 -29.02 1.16
CA LEU A 58 48.62 -29.19 0.69
C LEU A 58 47.60 -28.70 1.73
N LEU A 59 47.78 -28.99 3.01
CA LEU A 59 46.90 -28.48 4.07
C LEU A 59 46.94 -26.95 4.18
N LEU A 60 48.11 -26.34 4.04
CA LEU A 60 48.23 -24.87 4.04
C LEU A 60 47.54 -24.24 2.82
N VAL A 61 47.62 -24.87 1.65
CA VAL A 61 46.91 -24.41 0.44
C VAL A 61 45.40 -24.57 0.61
N ILE A 62 44.92 -25.70 1.14
CA ILE A 62 43.49 -25.93 1.43
C ILE A 62 42.99 -24.92 2.45
N ALA A 63 43.71 -24.72 3.56
CA ALA A 63 43.35 -23.73 4.57
C ALA A 63 43.32 -22.30 4.00
N GLY A 64 44.27 -21.95 3.13
CA GLY A 64 44.30 -20.67 2.42
C GLY A 64 43.10 -20.49 1.49
N LEU A 65 42.73 -21.52 0.71
CA LEU A 65 41.58 -21.49 -0.19
C LEU A 65 40.24 -21.43 0.56
N VAL A 66 40.10 -22.19 1.66
CA VAL A 66 38.89 -22.13 2.52
C VAL A 66 38.78 -20.77 3.20
N PHE A 67 39.89 -20.20 3.67
CA PHE A 67 39.89 -18.84 4.24
C PHE A 67 39.51 -17.78 3.21
N GLN A 68 40.01 -17.91 1.97
CA GLN A 68 39.67 -17.01 0.87
C GLN A 68 38.18 -17.13 0.46
N ASP A 69 37.67 -18.34 0.24
CA ASP A 69 36.25 -18.58 -0.11
C ASP A 69 35.31 -18.14 1.02
N SER A 70 35.66 -18.40 2.28
CA SER A 70 34.89 -17.94 3.43
C SER A 70 34.82 -16.41 3.48
N ARG A 71 35.94 -15.72 3.24
CA ARG A 71 36.01 -14.25 3.23
C ARG A 71 35.23 -13.64 2.05
N GLU A 72 35.35 -14.23 0.86
CA GLU A 72 34.62 -13.82 -0.34
C GLU A 72 33.11 -14.04 -0.19
N SER A 73 32.72 -15.15 0.46
CA SER A 73 31.32 -15.42 0.81
C SER A 73 30.74 -14.38 1.76
N THR A 74 31.51 -13.95 2.77
CA THR A 74 31.06 -12.90 3.71
C THR A 74 30.84 -11.58 2.98
N HIS A 75 31.73 -11.19 2.07
CA HIS A 75 31.57 -9.96 1.28
C HIS A 75 30.33 -10.02 0.37
N ASN A 76 30.14 -11.12 -0.38
CA ASN A 76 28.98 -11.25 -1.27
C ASN A 76 27.64 -11.22 -0.53
N THR A 77 27.55 -11.87 0.64
CA THR A 77 26.35 -11.79 1.47
C THR A 77 26.07 -10.34 1.91
N ALA A 78 27.10 -9.58 2.28
CA ALA A 78 26.96 -8.17 2.66
C ALA A 78 26.53 -7.30 1.46
N TYR A 79 27.04 -7.55 0.26
CA TYR A 79 26.63 -6.83 -0.95
C TYR A 79 25.16 -7.10 -1.32
N VAL A 80 24.72 -8.36 -1.28
CA VAL A 80 23.32 -8.74 -1.55
C VAL A 80 22.37 -8.14 -0.50
N ALA A 81 22.77 -8.14 0.77
CA ALA A 81 21.99 -7.53 1.84
C ALA A 81 21.85 -6.01 1.63
N ALA A 82 22.94 -5.32 1.30
CA ALA A 82 22.93 -3.88 1.02
C ALA A 82 22.06 -3.55 -0.21
N SER A 83 22.19 -4.29 -1.32
CA SER A 83 21.35 -4.07 -2.51
C SER A 83 19.87 -4.36 -2.23
N GLY A 84 19.57 -5.37 -1.41
CA GLY A 84 18.21 -5.68 -0.97
C GLY A 84 17.60 -4.57 -0.09
N GLU A 85 18.39 -4.00 0.81
CA GLU A 85 17.96 -2.85 1.63
C GLU A 85 17.74 -1.60 0.76
N MET A 86 18.65 -1.31 -0.17
CA MET A 86 18.48 -0.22 -1.14
C MET A 86 17.21 -0.37 -1.98
N ARG A 87 16.85 -1.59 -2.38
CA ARG A 87 15.59 -1.90 -3.07
C ARG A 87 14.38 -1.46 -2.24
N MET A 88 14.33 -1.83 -0.96
CA MET A 88 13.26 -1.39 -0.04
C MET A 88 13.25 0.14 0.15
N LEU A 89 14.42 0.73 0.33
CA LEU A 89 14.58 2.18 0.52
C LEU A 89 14.12 2.98 -0.71
N SER A 90 14.30 2.48 -1.94
CA SER A 90 13.79 3.13 -3.16
C SER A 90 12.26 3.31 -3.14
N GLN A 91 11.53 2.29 -2.66
CA GLN A 91 10.06 2.36 -2.51
C GLN A 91 9.66 3.26 -1.34
N ARG A 92 10.40 3.20 -0.23
CA ARG A 92 10.16 4.07 0.94
C ARG A 92 10.37 5.54 0.59
N LEU A 93 11.38 5.88 -0.20
CA LEU A 93 11.62 7.23 -0.73
C LEU A 93 10.43 7.74 -1.55
N ALA A 94 9.90 6.93 -2.47
CA ALA A 94 8.74 7.29 -3.29
C ALA A 94 7.49 7.59 -2.44
N LYS A 95 7.18 6.67 -1.51
CA LYS A 95 6.02 6.81 -0.61
C LYS A 95 6.17 7.99 0.34
N ALA A 96 7.33 8.13 0.98
CA ALA A 96 7.60 9.22 1.92
C ALA A 96 7.58 10.58 1.20
N SER A 97 8.11 10.66 -0.02
CA SER A 97 8.06 11.87 -0.85
C SER A 97 6.61 12.28 -1.16
N SER A 98 5.77 11.36 -1.64
CA SER A 98 4.36 11.63 -1.92
C SER A 98 3.59 12.15 -0.69
N LEU A 99 3.81 11.53 0.47
CA LEU A 99 3.18 11.98 1.73
C LEU A 99 3.75 13.32 2.23
N ALA A 100 5.04 13.56 2.06
CA ALA A 100 5.69 14.83 2.39
C ALA A 100 5.15 15.98 1.52
N LEU A 101 4.88 15.73 0.23
CA LEU A 101 4.24 16.69 -0.68
C LEU A 101 2.83 17.09 -0.26
N GLN A 102 2.16 16.29 0.57
CA GLN A 102 0.84 16.58 1.15
C GLN A 102 0.96 17.27 2.53
N GLY A 103 2.17 17.64 2.96
CA GLY A 103 2.41 18.33 4.23
C GLY A 103 2.44 17.40 5.45
N ASN A 104 2.63 16.08 5.27
CA ASN A 104 2.77 15.16 6.40
C ASN A 104 4.16 15.28 7.05
N ALA A 105 4.21 15.85 8.27
CA ALA A 105 5.45 16.07 9.02
C ALA A 105 6.23 14.76 9.30
N GLY A 106 5.55 13.65 9.59
CA GLY A 106 6.19 12.36 9.85
C GLY A 106 6.88 11.77 8.61
N ALA A 107 6.37 12.08 7.42
CA ALA A 107 6.93 11.60 6.16
C ALA A 107 8.29 12.24 5.82
N PHE A 108 8.56 13.48 6.23
CA PHE A 108 9.87 14.13 6.04
C PHE A 108 10.98 13.38 6.79
N GLY A 109 10.71 12.93 8.02
CA GLY A 109 11.64 12.11 8.78
C GLY A 109 11.99 10.81 8.05
N GLN A 110 10.98 10.13 7.51
CA GLN A 110 11.17 8.89 6.74
C GLN A 110 11.92 9.14 5.42
N LEU A 111 11.63 10.25 4.73
CA LEU A 111 12.30 10.63 3.48
C LEU A 111 13.79 10.90 3.74
N LYS A 112 14.10 11.65 4.80
CA LYS A 112 15.48 11.97 5.21
C LYS A 112 16.26 10.72 5.58
N GLU A 113 15.71 9.88 6.46
CA GLU A 113 16.34 8.64 6.90
C GLU A 113 16.60 7.69 5.72
N SER A 114 15.63 7.57 4.82
CA SER A 114 15.76 6.70 3.64
C SER A 114 16.82 7.22 2.68
N ARG A 115 16.88 8.54 2.46
CA ARG A 115 17.89 9.19 1.62
C ARG A 115 19.29 8.97 2.18
N GLU A 116 19.49 9.28 3.46
CA GLU A 116 20.79 9.16 4.14
C GLU A 116 21.28 7.71 4.19
N THR A 117 20.37 6.75 4.39
CA THR A 117 20.72 5.33 4.44
C THR A 117 21.03 4.79 3.06
N PHE A 118 20.23 5.12 2.04
CA PHE A 118 20.49 4.74 0.66
C PHE A 118 21.82 5.31 0.17
N GLY A 119 22.09 6.60 0.42
CA GLY A 119 23.35 7.23 0.05
C GLY A 119 24.57 6.62 0.74
N ARG A 120 24.47 6.29 2.04
CA ARG A 120 25.52 5.57 2.76
C ARG A 120 25.77 4.18 2.18
N LEU A 121 24.72 3.40 1.92
CA LEU A 121 24.87 2.06 1.33
C LEU A 121 25.48 2.15 -0.08
N PHE A 122 25.03 3.09 -0.90
CA PHE A 122 25.60 3.35 -2.22
C PHE A 122 27.10 3.68 -2.15
N ASP A 123 27.51 4.60 -1.27
CA ASP A 123 28.92 4.97 -1.08
C ASP A 123 29.76 3.77 -0.60
N ARG A 124 29.24 2.99 0.34
CA ARG A 124 29.90 1.76 0.84
C ARG A 124 30.06 0.70 -0.24
N LEU A 125 29.10 0.56 -1.15
CA LEU A 125 29.23 -0.33 -2.31
C LEU A 125 30.27 0.22 -3.30
N ALA A 126 30.21 1.52 -3.63
CA ALA A 126 31.11 2.11 -4.62
C ALA A 126 32.58 2.20 -4.19
N ASN A 127 32.82 2.53 -2.92
CA ASN A 127 34.14 2.86 -2.39
C ASN A 127 34.65 1.88 -1.31
N GLY A 128 33.83 0.93 -0.89
CA GLY A 128 34.14 0.02 0.21
C GLY A 128 33.90 0.63 1.60
N GLY A 129 33.88 -0.22 2.63
CA GLY A 129 33.69 0.21 4.01
C GLY A 129 33.00 -0.86 4.84
N GLU A 130 32.22 -0.45 5.84
CA GLU A 130 31.55 -1.40 6.75
C GLU A 130 30.05 -1.48 6.41
N ILE A 131 29.57 -2.71 6.17
CA ILE A 131 28.16 -3.04 5.88
C ILE A 131 27.76 -4.20 6.78
N GLY A 132 26.74 -4.02 7.63
CA GLY A 132 26.22 -5.09 8.49
C GLY A 132 27.25 -5.71 9.46
N GLY A 133 28.29 -4.96 9.85
CA GLY A 133 29.39 -5.42 10.71
C GLY A 133 30.51 -6.16 9.96
N ALA A 134 30.45 -6.26 8.63
CA ALA A 134 31.52 -6.78 7.78
C ALA A 134 32.25 -5.64 7.05
N SER A 135 33.58 -5.65 7.09
CA SER A 135 34.42 -4.76 6.28
C SER A 135 34.51 -5.31 4.87
N VAL A 136 33.93 -4.60 3.90
CA VAL A 136 33.87 -4.97 2.49
C VAL A 136 34.73 -4.05 1.62
N PRO A 137 35.42 -4.58 0.59
CA PRO A 137 36.04 -3.75 -0.44
C PRO A 137 34.99 -3.08 -1.34
N PRO A 138 35.40 -2.17 -2.26
CA PRO A 138 34.55 -1.72 -3.35
C PRO A 138 33.92 -2.88 -4.12
N SER A 139 32.73 -2.65 -4.68
CA SER A 139 32.04 -3.64 -5.50
C SER A 139 32.93 -4.21 -6.60
N PRO A 140 32.84 -5.52 -6.88
CA PRO A 140 33.62 -6.17 -7.93
C PRO A 140 33.39 -5.55 -9.31
N ASP A 141 34.41 -5.63 -10.19
CA ASP A 141 34.34 -5.08 -11.55
C ASP A 141 33.22 -5.68 -12.40
N SER A 142 32.78 -6.91 -12.09
CA SER A 142 31.70 -7.61 -12.78
C SER A 142 30.34 -6.89 -12.68
N VAL A 143 30.13 -6.10 -11.62
CA VAL A 143 28.87 -5.36 -11.39
C VAL A 143 29.02 -3.85 -11.59
N ARG A 144 30.19 -3.39 -12.07
CA ARG A 144 30.47 -1.96 -12.29
C ARG A 144 29.43 -1.27 -13.20
N PRO A 145 29.00 -1.87 -14.33
CA PRO A 145 27.98 -1.26 -15.19
C PRO A 145 26.64 -1.02 -14.49
N GLN A 146 26.20 -1.98 -13.66
CA GLN A 146 24.97 -1.88 -12.88
C GLN A 146 25.09 -0.80 -11.80
N LEU A 147 26.26 -0.71 -11.15
CA LEU A 147 26.53 0.29 -10.15
C LEU A 147 26.58 1.71 -10.74
N ASP A 148 27.19 1.89 -11.91
CA ASP A 148 27.25 3.18 -12.61
C ASP A 148 25.86 3.64 -13.08
N ALA A 149 25.03 2.70 -13.58
CA ALA A 149 23.63 2.98 -13.92
C ALA A 149 22.82 3.42 -12.69
N LEU A 150 23.03 2.75 -11.55
CA LEU A 150 22.42 3.13 -10.28
C LEU A 150 22.90 4.51 -9.81
N ALA A 151 24.18 4.83 -9.99
CA ALA A 151 24.76 6.12 -9.62
C ALA A 151 24.08 7.29 -10.33
N GLN A 152 23.79 7.12 -11.63
CA GLN A 152 23.15 8.15 -12.45
C GLN A 152 21.74 8.46 -11.96
N LEU A 153 20.93 7.43 -11.69
CA LEU A 153 19.57 7.57 -11.16
C LEU A 153 19.54 8.06 -9.71
N TRP A 154 20.51 7.61 -8.90
CA TRP A 154 20.61 8.05 -7.52
C TRP A 154 20.95 9.53 -7.42
N THR A 155 21.85 10.04 -8.26
CA THR A 155 22.24 11.46 -8.23
C THR A 155 21.06 12.40 -8.47
N THR A 156 20.15 12.06 -9.40
CA THR A 156 18.93 12.85 -9.65
C THR A 156 17.96 12.74 -8.48
N THR A 157 17.69 11.50 -8.04
CA THR A 157 16.78 11.21 -6.92
C THR A 157 17.23 11.89 -5.62
N ASP A 158 18.52 11.87 -5.33
CA ASP A 158 19.12 12.46 -4.14
C ASP A 158 18.92 13.99 -4.10
N LYS A 159 19.15 14.65 -5.23
CA LYS A 159 18.96 16.09 -5.39
C LYS A 159 17.48 16.49 -5.28
N ASP A 160 16.59 15.70 -5.88
CA ASP A 160 15.15 15.95 -5.78
C ASP A 160 14.66 15.73 -4.34
N ALA A 161 15.14 14.68 -3.66
CA ALA A 161 14.82 14.42 -2.26
C ALA A 161 15.31 15.57 -1.35
N GLU A 162 16.51 16.07 -1.58
CA GLU A 162 17.04 17.26 -0.89
C GLU A 162 16.17 18.50 -1.15
N THR A 163 15.71 18.69 -2.39
CA THR A 163 14.80 19.79 -2.73
C THR A 163 13.49 19.70 -1.93
N VAL A 164 12.86 18.52 -1.86
CA VAL A 164 11.64 18.31 -1.06
C VAL A 164 11.90 18.54 0.42
N ILE A 165 12.97 17.97 0.98
CA ILE A 165 13.35 18.13 2.40
C ILE A 165 13.62 19.60 2.74
N SER A 166 14.29 20.34 1.86
CA SER A 166 14.59 21.78 2.08
C SER A 166 13.32 22.64 2.17
N GLN A 167 12.20 22.16 1.61
CA GLN A 167 10.91 22.86 1.60
C GLN A 167 9.91 22.30 2.62
N GLU A 168 10.38 21.52 3.60
CA GLU A 168 9.56 20.94 4.66
C GLU A 168 8.62 21.96 5.32
N ALA A 169 9.17 23.10 5.76
CA ALA A 169 8.37 24.14 6.42
C ALA A 169 7.26 24.70 5.50
N ASN A 170 7.56 24.87 4.21
CA ASN A 170 6.62 25.42 3.23
C ASN A 170 5.52 24.42 2.87
N LEU A 171 5.85 23.13 2.73
CA LEU A 171 4.89 22.06 2.44
C LEU A 171 3.98 21.76 3.64
N ILE A 172 4.51 21.76 4.87
CA ILE A 172 3.70 21.67 6.09
C ILE A 172 2.78 22.88 6.21
N ALA A 173 3.29 24.09 5.94
CA ALA A 173 2.48 25.30 5.93
C ALA A 173 1.37 25.25 4.88
N LEU A 174 1.64 24.75 3.67
CA LEU A 174 0.62 24.51 2.63
C LEU A 174 -0.50 23.61 3.16
N GLY A 175 -0.17 22.44 3.72
CA GLY A 175 -1.16 21.53 4.29
C GLY A 175 -1.99 22.17 5.40
N LYS A 176 -1.35 22.91 6.31
CA LYS A 176 -2.04 23.65 7.39
C LYS A 176 -2.97 24.75 6.86
N ASN A 177 -2.52 25.51 5.86
CA ASN A 177 -3.31 26.59 5.26
C ASN A 177 -4.53 26.03 4.51
N VAL A 178 -4.37 24.94 3.77
CA VAL A 178 -5.48 24.26 3.10
C VAL A 178 -6.46 23.68 4.11
N ALA A 179 -5.98 23.02 5.17
CA ALA A 179 -6.84 22.56 6.26
C ALA A 179 -7.59 23.71 6.97
N THR A 180 -6.97 24.89 7.08
CA THR A 180 -7.63 26.09 7.61
C THR A 180 -8.77 26.55 6.71
N ILE A 181 -8.53 26.59 5.39
CA ILE A 181 -9.54 26.91 4.38
C ILE A 181 -10.69 25.90 4.46
N ASP A 182 -10.40 24.60 4.42
CA ASP A 182 -11.42 23.53 4.44
C ASP A 182 -12.26 23.55 5.73
N ASN A 183 -11.64 23.67 6.91
CA ASN A 183 -12.35 23.72 8.19
C ASN A 183 -13.26 24.95 8.32
N LYS A 184 -12.87 26.08 7.73
CA LYS A 184 -13.62 27.33 7.78
C LYS A 184 -14.62 27.46 6.62
N ASN A 185 -14.55 26.57 5.62
CA ASN A 185 -15.40 26.58 4.43
C ASN A 185 -16.88 26.44 4.77
N SER A 186 -17.23 25.52 5.66
CA SER A 186 -18.63 25.31 6.06
C SER A 186 -19.23 26.56 6.70
N ALA A 187 -18.48 27.22 7.59
CA ALA A 187 -18.93 28.45 8.24
C ALA A 187 -19.03 29.63 7.26
N MET A 188 -18.07 29.76 6.35
CA MET A 188 -18.11 30.76 5.27
C MET A 188 -19.31 30.54 4.35
N LEU A 189 -19.57 29.29 3.96
CA LEU A 189 -20.68 28.91 3.09
C LEU A 189 -22.01 29.26 3.75
N GLU A 190 -22.21 28.84 5.00
CA GLU A 190 -23.40 29.14 5.79
C GLU A 190 -23.65 30.66 5.89
N LEU A 191 -22.61 31.44 6.21
CA LEU A 191 -22.73 32.90 6.29
C LEU A 191 -23.08 33.53 4.93
N THR A 192 -22.50 33.04 3.83
CA THR A 192 -22.82 33.53 2.48
C THR A 192 -24.24 33.14 2.03
N GLU A 193 -24.72 31.95 2.39
CA GLU A 193 -26.08 31.48 2.08
C GLU A 193 -27.14 32.23 2.89
N GLN A 194 -26.89 32.46 4.18
CA GLN A 194 -27.74 33.29 5.04
C GLN A 194 -27.82 34.72 4.50
N LEU A 195 -26.69 35.29 4.08
CA LEU A 195 -26.65 36.63 3.47
C LEU A 195 -27.42 36.66 2.14
N ALA A 196 -27.26 35.65 1.29
CA ALA A 196 -27.99 35.56 0.02
C ALA A 196 -29.51 35.46 0.24
N THR A 197 -29.93 34.63 1.19
CA THR A 197 -31.34 34.46 1.58
C THR A 197 -31.91 35.77 2.12
N LEU A 198 -31.17 36.45 3.00
CA LEU A 198 -31.61 37.70 3.61
C LEU A 198 -31.75 38.84 2.59
N LYS A 199 -30.83 38.93 1.62
CA LYS A 199 -30.95 39.89 0.50
C LYS A 199 -32.11 39.58 -0.44
N LEU A 200 -32.43 38.31 -0.65
CA LEU A 200 -33.56 37.88 -1.47
C LEU A 200 -34.90 38.19 -0.78
N GLN A 201 -35.01 37.93 0.53
CA GLN A 201 -36.22 38.20 1.33
C GLN A 201 -36.45 39.70 1.59
N GLY A 202 -35.36 40.46 1.78
CA GLY A 202 -35.41 41.90 2.05
C GLY A 202 -35.71 42.79 0.85
N GLY A 203 -35.94 42.21 -0.34
CA GLY A 203 -36.21 42.98 -1.57
C GLY A 203 -35.02 43.82 -2.05
N ALA A 204 -33.78 43.35 -1.80
CA ALA A 204 -32.57 44.04 -2.21
C ALA A 204 -32.48 44.22 -3.74
N ALA A 205 -31.65 45.17 -4.19
CA ALA A 205 -31.50 45.39 -5.63
C ALA A 205 -30.95 44.12 -6.32
N SER A 206 -31.35 43.86 -7.57
CA SER A 206 -30.91 42.65 -8.31
C SER A 206 -29.39 42.48 -8.35
N ARG A 207 -28.64 43.59 -8.33
CA ARG A 207 -27.17 43.60 -8.26
C ARG A 207 -26.63 43.06 -6.93
N GLU A 208 -27.29 43.36 -5.80
CA GLU A 208 -26.88 42.89 -4.47
C GLU A 208 -27.19 41.40 -4.31
N ILE A 209 -28.33 40.94 -4.83
CA ILE A 209 -28.70 39.52 -4.87
C ILE A 209 -27.69 38.73 -5.73
N ALA A 210 -27.35 39.22 -6.92
CA ALA A 210 -26.34 38.58 -7.76
C ALA A 210 -24.96 38.53 -7.07
N SER A 211 -24.59 39.61 -6.36
CA SER A 211 -23.33 39.71 -5.62
C SER A 211 -23.26 38.71 -4.47
N SER A 212 -24.35 38.54 -3.69
CA SER A 212 -24.39 37.58 -2.59
C SER A 212 -24.37 36.13 -3.09
N SER A 213 -25.09 35.80 -4.17
CA SER A 213 -24.99 34.48 -4.82
C SER A 213 -23.58 34.21 -5.38
N GLN A 214 -22.90 35.24 -5.89
CA GLN A 214 -21.52 35.09 -6.37
C GLN A 214 -20.54 34.80 -5.22
N LEU A 215 -20.76 35.34 -4.02
CA LEU A 215 -19.95 35.00 -2.84
C LEU A 215 -20.05 33.51 -2.49
N VAL A 216 -21.26 32.91 -2.52
CA VAL A 216 -21.46 31.48 -2.28
C VAL A 216 -20.61 30.62 -3.23
N MET A 217 -20.67 30.93 -4.53
CA MET A 217 -19.90 30.22 -5.55
C MET A 217 -18.39 30.40 -5.36
N LEU A 218 -17.94 31.62 -5.05
CA LEU A 218 -16.52 31.91 -4.81
C LEU A 218 -15.98 31.16 -3.59
N THR A 219 -16.75 31.05 -2.50
CA THR A 219 -16.38 30.26 -1.31
C THR A 219 -16.05 28.82 -1.70
N GLN A 220 -16.95 28.16 -2.43
CA GLN A 220 -16.76 26.77 -2.87
C GLN A 220 -15.57 26.63 -3.84
N ARG A 221 -15.42 27.57 -4.78
CA ARG A 221 -14.33 27.54 -5.77
C ARG A 221 -12.97 27.75 -5.15
N ILE A 222 -12.86 28.66 -4.17
CA ILE A 222 -11.63 28.92 -3.41
C ILE A 222 -11.20 27.67 -2.66
N ALA A 223 -12.10 27.02 -1.91
CA ALA A 223 -11.79 25.79 -1.19
C ALA A 223 -11.35 24.68 -2.15
N LYS A 224 -12.11 24.44 -3.21
CA LYS A 224 -11.76 23.44 -4.25
C LYS A 224 -10.37 23.68 -4.86
N ASN A 225 -10.06 24.93 -5.23
CA ASN A 225 -8.77 25.27 -5.83
C ASN A 225 -7.62 25.12 -4.82
N ALA A 226 -7.84 25.48 -3.55
CA ALA A 226 -6.85 25.29 -2.50
C ALA A 226 -6.54 23.81 -2.24
N SER A 227 -7.56 22.94 -2.15
CA SER A 227 -7.37 21.50 -1.99
C SER A 227 -6.68 20.87 -3.22
N ALA A 228 -6.98 21.36 -4.43
CA ALA A 228 -6.31 20.90 -5.65
C ALA A 228 -4.80 21.17 -5.65
N LEU A 229 -4.34 22.29 -5.08
CA LEU A 229 -2.91 22.59 -4.92
C LEU A 229 -2.21 21.64 -3.93
N LEU A 230 -2.95 21.10 -2.94
CA LEU A 230 -2.40 20.15 -1.97
C LEU A 230 -2.30 18.73 -2.54
N VAL A 231 -3.36 18.27 -3.21
CA VAL A 231 -3.45 16.88 -3.69
C VAL A 231 -2.70 16.65 -4.99
N GLY A 232 -2.60 17.67 -5.86
CA GLY A 232 -1.90 17.55 -7.15
C GLY A 232 -0.42 17.19 -7.00
N ASP A 233 0.05 16.33 -7.89
CA ASP A 233 1.48 15.98 -8.03
C ASP A 233 2.30 17.19 -8.53
N GLU A 234 1.66 18.06 -9.30
CA GLU A 234 2.20 19.34 -9.75
C GLU A 234 1.22 20.47 -9.46
N ILE A 235 1.76 21.64 -9.17
CA ILE A 235 0.97 22.86 -9.02
C ILE A 235 0.66 23.41 -10.41
N ASN A 236 -0.62 23.39 -10.79
CA ASN A 236 -1.07 24.07 -12.00
C ASN A 236 -1.05 25.60 -11.76
N PRO A 237 -0.26 26.38 -12.52
CA PRO A 237 -0.19 27.84 -12.38
C PRO A 237 -1.56 28.53 -12.55
N GLU A 238 -2.45 27.95 -13.36
CA GLU A 238 -3.81 28.45 -13.55
C GLU A 238 -4.64 28.31 -12.28
N VAL A 239 -4.53 27.19 -11.56
CA VAL A 239 -5.26 26.98 -10.29
C VAL A 239 -4.77 27.96 -9.23
N ALA A 240 -3.45 28.20 -9.14
CA ALA A 240 -2.88 29.19 -8.25
C ALA A 240 -3.33 30.62 -8.61
N PHE A 241 -3.37 30.95 -9.89
CA PHE A 241 -3.87 32.24 -10.36
C PHE A 241 -5.35 32.44 -10.05
N LEU A 242 -6.19 31.43 -10.33
CA LEU A 242 -7.62 31.46 -10.03
C LEU A 242 -7.87 31.60 -8.53
N LEU A 243 -7.11 30.89 -7.69
CA LEU A 243 -7.21 31.03 -6.24
C LEU A 243 -6.99 32.49 -5.78
N GLY A 244 -5.96 33.17 -6.30
CA GLY A 244 -5.71 34.58 -6.01
C GLY A 244 -6.79 35.51 -6.56
N LYS A 245 -7.23 35.28 -7.81
CA LYS A 245 -8.30 36.05 -8.46
C LYS A 245 -9.61 35.95 -7.70
N ASP A 246 -9.99 34.75 -7.29
CA ASP A 246 -11.26 34.46 -6.60
C ASP A 246 -11.28 35.07 -5.22
N THR A 247 -10.15 35.00 -4.51
CA THR A 247 -9.96 35.65 -3.20
C THR A 247 -10.10 37.17 -3.31
N ASN A 248 -9.51 37.79 -4.33
CA ASN A 248 -9.66 39.22 -4.55
C ASN A 248 -11.10 39.60 -4.93
N ALA A 249 -11.73 38.84 -5.82
CA ALA A 249 -13.13 39.05 -6.20
C ALA A 249 -14.07 38.92 -5.00
N PHE A 250 -13.84 37.94 -4.11
CA PHE A 250 -14.61 37.78 -2.88
C PHE A 250 -14.49 39.01 -1.99
N ARG A 251 -13.27 39.50 -1.77
CA ARG A 251 -12.99 40.70 -0.96
C ARG A 251 -13.69 41.94 -1.52
N ASP A 252 -13.61 42.14 -2.83
CA ASP A 252 -14.16 43.32 -3.49
C ASP A 252 -15.69 43.32 -3.43
N ILE A 253 -16.32 42.16 -3.64
CA ILE A 253 -17.77 41.99 -3.52
C ILE A 253 -18.21 42.20 -2.07
N LEU A 254 -17.52 41.61 -1.10
CA LEU A 254 -17.81 41.76 0.32
C LEU A 254 -17.75 43.23 0.76
N GLY A 255 -16.69 43.95 0.36
CA GLY A 255 -16.54 45.37 0.64
C GLY A 255 -17.59 46.24 -0.05
N GLY A 256 -18.01 45.87 -1.27
CA GLY A 256 -19.10 46.52 -1.99
C GLY A 256 -20.45 46.37 -1.28
N LEU A 257 -20.77 45.16 -0.83
CA LEU A 257 -21.99 44.87 -0.07
C LEU A 257 -22.00 45.55 1.31
N SER A 258 -20.86 45.57 2.01
CA SER A 258 -20.71 46.26 3.30
C SER A 258 -21.00 47.77 3.19
N LYS A 259 -20.53 48.41 2.11
CA LYS A 259 -20.79 49.85 1.86
C LYS A 259 -22.21 50.15 1.37
N GLY A 260 -22.85 49.21 0.67
CA GLY A 260 -24.20 49.38 0.10
C GLY A 260 -25.35 49.02 1.05
N SER A 261 -25.08 48.23 2.10
CA SER A 261 -26.13 47.71 2.98
C SER A 261 -26.65 48.77 3.97
N ASN A 262 -27.97 48.95 4.00
CA ASN A 262 -28.64 49.91 4.87
C ASN A 262 -29.37 49.27 6.08
N ASP A 263 -29.61 47.96 6.07
CA ASP A 263 -30.25 47.24 7.16
C ASP A 263 -29.22 46.69 8.17
N ALA A 264 -29.57 46.72 9.46
CA ALA A 264 -28.69 46.35 10.57
C ALA A 264 -28.34 44.85 10.59
N GLU A 265 -29.26 44.00 10.14
CA GLU A 265 -29.09 42.55 10.14
C GLU A 265 -28.10 42.08 9.07
N SER A 266 -28.20 42.60 7.84
CA SER A 266 -27.20 42.38 6.79
C SER A 266 -25.82 42.88 7.21
N ARG A 267 -25.72 44.04 7.87
CA ARG A 267 -24.43 44.57 8.34
C ARG A 267 -23.76 43.62 9.33
N SER A 268 -24.51 43.13 10.31
CA SER A 268 -24.01 42.14 11.28
C SER A 268 -23.48 40.87 10.61
N LYS A 269 -24.20 40.36 9.58
CA LYS A 269 -23.77 39.18 8.81
C LYS A 269 -22.55 39.46 7.94
N LEU A 270 -22.48 40.63 7.30
CA LEU A 270 -21.33 41.07 6.51
C LEU A 270 -20.09 41.24 7.38
N ASP A 271 -20.22 41.76 8.60
CA ASP A 271 -19.11 41.89 9.56
C ASP A 271 -18.60 40.52 10.02
N SER A 272 -19.53 39.60 10.32
CA SER A 272 -19.19 38.21 10.67
C SER A 272 -18.46 37.50 9.51
N LEU A 273 -18.93 37.73 8.29
CA LEU A 273 -18.32 37.20 7.07
C LEU A 273 -16.94 37.81 6.79
N ASP A 274 -16.74 39.10 7.06
CA ASP A 274 -15.42 39.76 6.93
C ASP A 274 -14.40 39.20 7.94
N VAL A 275 -14.81 38.97 9.18
CA VAL A 275 -13.97 38.33 10.19
C VAL A 275 -13.57 36.92 9.76
N ALA A 276 -14.53 36.11 9.29
CA ALA A 276 -14.26 34.76 8.82
C ALA A 276 -13.37 34.75 7.55
N PHE A 277 -13.59 35.70 6.63
CA PHE A 277 -12.84 35.80 5.40
C PHE A 277 -11.38 36.26 5.60
N LYS A 278 -11.08 37.03 6.65
CA LYS A 278 -9.70 37.45 6.97
C LYS A 278 -8.78 36.25 7.23
N GLU A 279 -9.27 35.20 7.88
CA GLU A 279 -8.51 33.97 8.09
C GLU A 279 -8.24 33.24 6.76
N TYR A 280 -9.25 33.16 5.88
CA TYR A 280 -9.14 32.67 4.51
C TYR A 280 -8.06 33.40 3.73
N GLN A 281 -8.13 34.73 3.72
CA GLN A 281 -7.18 35.58 3.03
C GLN A 281 -5.75 35.39 3.55
N GLY A 282 -5.57 35.23 4.86
CA GLY A 282 -4.27 34.95 5.48
C GLY A 282 -3.68 33.62 4.99
N ALA A 283 -4.47 32.54 5.04
CA ALA A 283 -4.06 31.22 4.56
C ALA A 283 -3.70 31.24 3.07
N ILE A 284 -4.53 31.88 2.24
CA ILE A 284 -4.31 31.97 0.78
C ILE A 284 -3.07 32.83 0.47
N SER A 285 -2.87 33.94 1.17
CA SER A 285 -1.68 34.79 0.99
C SER A 285 -0.40 34.04 1.33
N SER A 286 -0.43 33.19 2.37
CA SER A 286 0.69 32.33 2.74
C SER A 286 1.00 31.27 1.67
N ILE A 287 -0.03 30.66 1.06
CA ILE A 287 0.13 29.72 -0.06
C ILE A 287 0.74 30.42 -1.28
N LEU A 288 0.14 31.54 -1.72
CA LEU A 288 0.58 32.27 -2.91
C LEU A 288 1.97 32.88 -2.74
N GLY A 289 2.32 33.31 -1.53
CA GLY A 289 3.64 33.86 -1.21
C GLY A 289 4.79 32.85 -1.32
N ASN A 290 4.51 31.55 -1.18
CA ASN A 290 5.50 30.47 -1.27
C ASN A 290 5.37 29.63 -2.55
N MET A 291 4.72 30.15 -3.58
CA MET A 291 4.36 29.37 -4.77
C MET A 291 5.58 28.79 -5.50
N GLN A 292 6.64 29.57 -5.70
CA GLN A 292 7.83 29.10 -6.42
C GLN A 292 8.53 27.93 -5.70
N PRO A 293 8.84 28.01 -4.40
CA PRO A 293 9.36 26.85 -3.66
C PRO A 293 8.42 25.64 -3.67
N LEU A 294 7.11 25.86 -3.56
CA LEU A 294 6.12 24.79 -3.60
C LEU A 294 6.10 24.07 -4.96
N VAL A 295 6.14 24.81 -6.08
CA VAL A 295 6.20 24.24 -7.43
C VAL A 295 7.44 23.37 -7.60
N LEU A 296 8.61 23.88 -7.19
CA LEU A 296 9.87 23.15 -7.31
C LEU A 296 9.85 21.87 -6.47
N SER A 297 9.35 21.93 -5.23
CA SER A 297 9.25 20.76 -4.37
C SER A 297 8.27 19.71 -4.92
N LYS A 298 7.10 20.13 -5.41
CA LYS A 298 6.10 19.24 -6.04
C LYS A 298 6.64 18.53 -7.27
N GLN A 299 7.29 19.27 -8.17
CA GLN A 299 7.96 18.68 -9.33
C GLN A 299 9.07 17.70 -8.94
N ALA A 300 9.89 18.04 -7.94
CA ALA A 300 10.95 17.15 -7.44
C ALA A 300 10.35 15.87 -6.83
N GLY A 301 9.33 15.98 -5.98
CA GLY A 301 8.72 14.81 -5.37
C GLY A 301 7.96 13.93 -6.37
N SER A 302 7.33 14.53 -7.39
CA SER A 302 6.72 13.80 -8.51
C SER A 302 7.77 13.03 -9.32
N ARG A 303 8.94 13.63 -9.59
CA ARG A 303 10.06 12.94 -10.25
C ARG A 303 10.56 11.76 -9.41
N ILE A 304 10.76 11.93 -8.10
CA ILE A 304 11.15 10.82 -7.21
C ILE A 304 10.15 9.67 -7.33
N PHE A 305 8.83 9.95 -7.34
CA PHE A 305 7.81 8.93 -7.47
C PHE A 305 7.91 8.20 -8.81
N ARG A 306 8.00 8.93 -9.92
CA ARG A 306 8.08 8.35 -11.28
C ARG A 306 9.39 7.58 -11.52
N GLU A 307 10.53 8.11 -11.07
CA GLU A 307 11.85 7.51 -11.24
C GLU A 307 12.11 6.38 -10.23
N SER A 308 11.28 6.24 -9.18
CA SER A 308 11.46 5.19 -8.17
C SER A 308 11.39 3.76 -8.73
N GLU A 309 10.61 3.53 -9.79
CA GLU A 309 10.51 2.23 -10.44
C GLU A 309 11.80 1.90 -11.23
N GLU A 310 12.40 2.90 -11.87
CA GLU A 310 13.70 2.76 -12.52
C GLU A 310 14.82 2.56 -11.50
N LEU A 311 14.79 3.31 -10.39
CA LEU A 311 15.73 3.14 -9.29
C LEU A 311 15.60 1.75 -8.66
N LEU A 312 14.36 1.27 -8.44
CA LEU A 312 14.06 -0.08 -7.97
C LEU A 312 14.67 -1.13 -8.91
N LYS A 313 14.41 -1.00 -10.21
CA LYS A 313 14.94 -1.91 -11.23
C LYS A 313 16.47 -1.88 -11.30
N ALA A 314 17.09 -0.71 -11.15
CA ALA A 314 18.54 -0.59 -11.10
C ALA A 314 19.14 -1.27 -9.85
N THR A 315 18.50 -1.12 -8.68
CA THR A 315 18.90 -1.84 -7.46
C THR A 315 18.68 -3.35 -7.57
N ASP A 316 17.63 -3.79 -8.25
CA ASP A 316 17.33 -5.20 -8.49
C ASP A 316 18.37 -5.84 -9.43
N ASN A 317 18.68 -5.17 -10.54
CA ASN A 317 19.75 -5.59 -11.46
C ASN A 317 21.12 -5.67 -10.76
N LEU A 318 21.41 -4.72 -9.87
CA LEU A 318 22.63 -4.75 -9.06
C LEU A 318 22.63 -5.96 -8.10
N SER A 319 21.50 -6.24 -7.45
CA SER A 319 21.33 -7.42 -6.59
C SER A 319 21.50 -8.73 -7.35
N VAL A 320 20.92 -8.84 -8.55
CA VAL A 320 21.09 -9.99 -9.44
C VAL A 320 22.55 -10.14 -9.87
N GLY A 321 23.24 -9.04 -10.19
CA GLY A 321 24.67 -9.07 -10.51
C GLY A 321 25.54 -9.64 -9.38
N TYR A 322 25.24 -9.30 -8.12
CA TYR A 322 25.92 -9.92 -6.98
C TYR A 322 25.58 -11.40 -6.80
N GLN A 323 24.36 -11.83 -7.14
CA GLN A 323 23.94 -13.22 -7.07
C GLN A 323 24.56 -14.08 -8.19
N GLU A 324 24.66 -13.56 -9.40
CA GLU A 324 25.29 -14.26 -10.54
C GLU A 324 26.78 -14.50 -10.30
N GLY A 325 27.48 -13.58 -9.62
CA GLY A 325 28.88 -13.77 -9.19
C GLY A 325 29.10 -15.02 -8.30
N LEU A 326 28.05 -15.56 -7.67
CA LEU A 326 28.13 -16.78 -6.85
C LEU A 326 28.14 -18.08 -7.69
N THR A 327 27.72 -18.04 -8.96
CA THR A 327 27.60 -19.22 -9.82
C THR A 327 28.95 -19.78 -10.32
N GLY A 328 30.04 -19.02 -10.18
CA GLY A 328 31.41 -19.46 -10.48
C GLY A 328 32.01 -20.48 -9.49
N ARG A 329 31.30 -20.82 -8.41
CA ARG A 329 31.78 -21.70 -7.32
C ARG A 329 32.07 -23.15 -7.71
N GLY A 330 31.55 -23.63 -8.84
CA GLY A 330 31.72 -25.02 -9.27
C GLY A 330 33.19 -25.42 -9.40
N ILE A 331 34.05 -24.54 -9.91
CA ILE A 331 35.48 -24.83 -10.09
C ILE A 331 36.23 -24.85 -8.75
N HIS A 332 35.94 -23.92 -7.83
CA HIS A 332 36.59 -23.88 -6.52
C HIS A 332 36.22 -25.06 -5.62
N VAL A 333 34.94 -25.46 -5.62
CA VAL A 333 34.48 -26.64 -4.87
C VAL A 333 35.10 -27.92 -5.43
N VAL A 334 35.16 -28.07 -6.76
CA VAL A 334 35.85 -29.21 -7.40
C VAL A 334 37.35 -29.22 -7.10
N LEU A 335 37.99 -28.04 -7.11
CA LEU A 335 39.41 -27.91 -6.78
C LEU A 335 39.70 -28.27 -5.31
N LEU A 336 38.86 -27.84 -4.36
CA LEU A 336 38.93 -28.24 -2.95
C LEU A 336 38.74 -29.75 -2.75
N ILE A 337 37.77 -30.35 -3.44
CA ILE A 337 37.54 -31.80 -3.40
C ILE A 337 38.77 -32.55 -3.95
N SER A 338 39.32 -32.11 -5.08
CA SER A 338 40.49 -32.74 -5.71
C SER A 338 41.77 -32.62 -4.87
N LEU A 339 42.01 -31.46 -4.22
CA LEU A 339 43.12 -31.25 -3.30
C LEU A 339 42.96 -32.06 -2.00
N SER A 340 41.73 -32.20 -1.50
CA SER A 340 41.43 -33.03 -0.32
C SER A 340 41.66 -34.52 -0.61
N LEU A 341 41.26 -34.99 -1.79
CA LEU A 341 41.56 -36.35 -2.26
C LEU A 341 43.06 -36.58 -2.46
N LEU A 342 43.80 -35.59 -2.98
CA LEU A 342 45.25 -35.66 -3.14
C LEU A 342 45.97 -35.70 -1.78
N ALA A 343 45.52 -34.90 -0.80
CA ALA A 343 46.04 -34.93 0.57
C ALA A 343 45.80 -36.31 1.22
N LEU A 344 44.61 -36.89 1.06
CA LEU A 344 44.29 -38.26 1.49
C LEU A 344 45.18 -39.32 0.82
N ALA A 345 45.42 -39.20 -0.49
CA ALA A 345 46.32 -40.10 -1.21
C ALA A 345 47.77 -39.99 -0.72
N THR A 346 48.27 -38.77 -0.46
CA THR A 346 49.61 -38.58 0.12
C THR A 346 49.72 -39.14 1.54
N LEU A 347 48.65 -39.04 2.34
CA LEU A 347 48.57 -39.63 3.68
C LEU A 347 48.59 -41.17 3.61
N ALA A 348 47.88 -41.77 2.65
CA ALA A 348 47.88 -43.21 2.42
C ALA A 348 49.26 -43.72 1.96
N VAL A 349 49.97 -42.98 1.10
CA VAL A 349 51.35 -43.30 0.70
C VAL A 349 52.33 -43.12 1.86
N LEU A 350 52.16 -42.08 2.68
CA LEU A 350 52.95 -41.88 3.90
C LEU A 350 52.75 -43.04 4.90
N ALA A 351 51.51 -43.49 5.08
CA ALA A 351 51.18 -44.65 5.90
C ALA A 351 51.81 -45.94 5.34
N LYS A 352 51.75 -46.14 4.01
CA LYS A 352 52.36 -47.29 3.34
C LYS A 352 53.89 -47.29 3.46
N VAL A 353 54.56 -46.15 3.28
CA VAL A 353 56.01 -46.00 3.44
C VAL A 353 56.42 -46.21 4.90
N TYR A 354 55.63 -45.73 5.87
CA TYR A 354 55.86 -45.99 7.30
C TYR A 354 55.71 -47.47 7.66
N LEU A 355 54.72 -48.15 7.09
CA LEU A 355 54.50 -49.60 7.25
C LEU A 355 55.60 -50.43 6.57
N GLU A 356 56.11 -50.02 5.42
CA GLU A 356 57.24 -50.67 4.73
C GLU A 356 58.59 -50.41 5.43
N ASP A 357 58.78 -49.26 6.09
CA ASP A 357 59.98 -48.93 6.87
C ASP A 357 60.03 -49.66 8.22
N THR A 358 58.88 -49.81 8.89
CA THR A 358 58.78 -50.60 10.13
C THR A 358 59.02 -52.09 9.89
N GLN A 359 58.65 -52.62 8.71
CA GLN A 359 59.02 -53.98 8.32
C GLN A 359 60.51 -54.13 7.96
N ARG A 360 61.19 -53.08 7.46
CA ARG A 360 62.64 -53.10 7.19
C ARG A 360 63.49 -52.92 8.45
N ARG A 361 63.05 -52.11 9.41
CA ARG A 361 63.72 -51.96 10.71
C ARG A 361 63.51 -53.15 11.66
N ALA A 362 62.58 -54.05 11.34
CA ALA A 362 62.45 -55.33 12.01
C ALA A 362 63.51 -56.37 11.56
N ALA A 363 64.21 -56.13 10.45
CA ALA A 363 65.21 -57.05 9.88
C ALA A 363 66.67 -56.72 10.21
N ASP A 364 66.99 -55.52 10.73
CA ASP A 364 68.35 -55.11 11.10
C ASP A 364 68.67 -55.20 12.60
N ALA A 365 67.75 -55.74 13.42
CA ALA A 365 67.93 -55.92 14.86
C ALA A 365 68.32 -57.36 15.25
N GLU A 366 69.04 -58.10 14.40
CA GLU A 366 69.47 -59.49 14.68
C GLU A 366 70.97 -59.70 14.95
N VAL A 367 71.81 -58.67 14.87
CA VAL A 367 73.29 -58.82 15.00
C VAL A 367 73.84 -58.62 16.43
N GLN A 368 72.99 -58.39 17.43
CA GLN A 368 73.39 -58.39 18.85
C GLN A 368 72.73 -59.51 19.68
N ARG A 369 72.41 -60.63 19.04
CA ARG A 369 71.64 -61.74 19.63
C ARG A 369 72.47 -62.86 20.28
N HIS A 370 73.76 -62.67 20.53
CA HIS A 370 74.65 -63.72 21.06
C HIS A 370 75.38 -63.36 22.36
N ALA A 371 74.71 -62.68 23.30
CA ALA A 371 75.28 -62.42 24.63
C ALA A 371 74.33 -62.53 25.84
N SER A 372 73.22 -63.28 25.77
CA SER A 372 72.54 -63.71 27.01
C SER A 372 71.68 -64.97 26.86
N GLU A 373 72.33 -66.14 26.94
CA GLU A 373 71.65 -67.45 27.04
C GLU A 373 71.27 -67.83 28.49
N GLN A 374 71.28 -66.88 29.44
CA GLN A 374 70.77 -67.11 30.80
C GLN A 374 69.48 -66.34 31.14
N THR A 375 69.07 -65.32 30.37
CA THR A 375 67.81 -64.56 30.60
C THR A 375 66.58 -65.17 29.90
N ASN A 376 66.78 -66.15 29.00
CA ASN A 376 65.71 -66.70 28.15
C ASN A 376 64.69 -67.58 28.90
N ARG A 377 65.08 -68.22 30.02
CA ARG A 377 64.14 -69.03 30.84
C ARG A 377 63.24 -68.16 31.72
N GLU A 378 63.77 -67.07 32.28
CA GLU A 378 62.99 -66.10 33.06
C GLU A 378 62.05 -65.29 32.16
N ASN A 379 62.47 -64.96 30.94
CA ASN A 379 61.63 -64.31 29.94
C ASN A 379 60.50 -65.21 29.42
N GLN A 380 60.74 -66.52 29.24
CA GLN A 380 59.69 -67.45 28.80
C GLN A 380 58.58 -67.61 29.85
N ASP A 381 58.93 -67.70 31.14
CA ASP A 381 57.94 -67.71 32.22
C ASP A 381 57.21 -66.37 32.36
N ALA A 382 57.91 -65.24 32.20
CA ALA A 382 57.30 -63.91 32.25
C ALA A 382 56.36 -63.64 31.06
N ILE A 383 56.68 -64.14 29.86
CA ILE A 383 55.82 -64.03 28.68
C ILE A 383 54.58 -64.94 28.82
N LEU A 384 54.72 -66.16 29.34
CA LEU A 384 53.56 -67.05 29.57
C LEU A 384 52.60 -66.48 30.63
N ARG A 385 53.13 -65.83 31.67
CA ARG A 385 52.30 -65.09 32.65
C ARG A 385 51.59 -63.91 32.00
N LEU A 386 52.30 -63.09 31.22
CA LEU A 386 51.68 -61.98 30.48
C LEU A 386 50.62 -62.49 29.49
N MET A 387 50.86 -63.58 28.77
CA MET A 387 49.86 -64.17 27.87
C MET A 387 48.62 -64.70 28.62
N ASN A 388 48.79 -65.26 29.82
CA ASN A 388 47.66 -65.65 30.67
C ASN A 388 46.91 -64.44 31.24
N GLU A 389 47.62 -63.40 31.69
CA GLU A 389 47.03 -62.14 32.19
C GLU A 389 46.30 -61.36 31.07
N LEU A 390 46.68 -61.56 29.80
CA LEU A 390 46.03 -60.97 28.63
C LEU A 390 44.97 -61.87 27.99
N GLY A 391 44.75 -63.08 28.52
CA GLY A 391 43.70 -63.98 28.02
C GLY A 391 42.32 -63.36 28.14
N ASP A 392 42.04 -62.76 29.30
CA ASP A 392 40.75 -62.11 29.60
C ASP A 392 40.56 -60.81 28.79
N LEU A 393 41.66 -60.14 28.40
CA LEU A 393 41.60 -58.96 27.51
C LEU A 393 41.09 -59.33 26.11
N ALA A 394 41.43 -60.52 25.61
CA ALA A 394 40.97 -60.99 24.30
C ALA A 394 39.44 -61.24 24.27
N ASP A 395 38.85 -61.54 25.43
CA ASP A 395 37.40 -61.69 25.61
C ASP A 395 36.68 -60.34 25.88
N GLY A 396 37.41 -59.22 25.84
CA GLY A 396 36.87 -57.87 25.98
C GLY A 396 36.83 -57.34 27.42
N ASP A 397 37.43 -58.02 28.40
CA ASP A 397 37.55 -57.48 29.75
C ASP A 397 38.64 -56.41 29.80
N LEU A 398 38.25 -55.13 29.86
CA LEU A 398 39.15 -53.98 29.97
C LEU A 398 39.39 -53.57 31.44
N THR A 399 38.90 -54.35 32.40
CA THR A 399 39.15 -54.14 33.84
C THR A 399 40.43 -54.83 34.33
N VAL A 400 40.96 -55.75 33.51
CA VAL A 400 42.19 -56.47 33.83
C VAL A 400 43.42 -55.58 33.63
N THR A 401 44.42 -55.77 34.48
CA THR A 401 45.71 -55.07 34.38
C THR A 401 46.82 -56.11 34.39
N ALA A 402 47.77 -55.96 33.46
CA ALA A 402 48.96 -56.79 33.40
C ALA A 402 49.93 -56.38 34.52
N THR A 403 50.54 -57.34 35.20
CA THR A 403 51.45 -57.09 36.31
C THR A 403 52.78 -56.52 35.79
N VAL A 404 53.10 -55.27 36.14
CA VAL A 404 54.37 -54.64 35.75
C VAL A 404 55.51 -55.17 36.63
N SER A 405 56.47 -55.88 36.03
CA SER A 405 57.66 -56.42 36.70
C SER A 405 58.93 -55.66 36.26
N GLU A 406 60.03 -55.77 37.01
CA GLU A 406 61.32 -55.12 36.66
C GLU A 406 62.05 -55.75 35.45
N ASN A 407 61.48 -56.82 34.88
CA ASN A 407 62.04 -57.55 33.75
C ASN A 407 61.67 -56.91 32.39
N ILE A 408 62.25 -57.42 31.29
CA ILE A 408 62.04 -56.91 29.93
C ILE A 408 60.55 -56.89 29.50
N THR A 409 59.71 -57.74 30.09
CA THR A 409 58.27 -57.79 29.83
C THR A 409 57.48 -56.70 30.56
N GLY A 410 58.05 -56.03 31.56
CA GLY A 410 57.41 -54.96 32.31
C GLY A 410 57.06 -53.74 31.46
N ALA A 411 57.95 -53.34 30.55
CA ALA A 411 57.68 -52.24 29.61
C ALA A 411 56.57 -52.58 28.59
N ILE A 412 56.41 -53.87 28.26
CA ILE A 412 55.33 -54.37 27.40
C ILE A 412 54.02 -54.37 28.18
N ALA A 413 54.02 -54.87 29.42
CA ALA A 413 52.85 -54.85 30.31
C ALA A 413 52.35 -53.41 30.55
N ASP A 414 53.26 -52.45 30.76
CA ASP A 414 52.93 -51.03 30.92
C ASP A 414 52.32 -50.42 29.65
N SER A 415 52.88 -50.71 28.47
CA SER A 415 52.33 -50.26 27.18
C SER A 415 50.94 -50.86 26.89
N ILE A 416 50.72 -52.11 27.30
CA ILE A 416 49.42 -52.77 27.17
C ILE A 416 48.42 -52.18 28.16
N ASN A 417 48.79 -51.95 29.43
CA ASN A 417 47.95 -51.26 30.40
C ASN A 417 47.56 -49.85 29.91
N TYR A 418 48.49 -49.09 29.31
CA TYR A 418 48.18 -47.81 28.69
C TYR A 418 47.18 -47.97 27.53
N THR A 419 47.33 -49.01 26.71
CA THR A 419 46.40 -49.30 25.61
C THR A 419 45.02 -49.70 26.12
N ILE A 420 44.94 -50.52 27.19
CA ILE A 420 43.68 -50.91 27.85
C ILE A 420 42.98 -49.66 28.40
N GLU A 421 43.71 -48.75 29.05
CA GLU A 421 43.16 -47.50 29.57
C GLU A 421 42.63 -46.59 28.45
N GLU A 422 43.39 -46.41 27.36
CA GLU A 422 42.92 -45.63 26.20
C GLU A 422 41.71 -46.30 25.51
N LEU A 423 41.67 -47.63 25.43
CA LEU A 423 40.51 -48.38 24.93
C LEU A 423 39.30 -48.24 25.86
N ARG A 424 39.49 -48.26 27.18
CA ARG A 424 38.45 -48.03 28.18
C ARG A 424 37.86 -46.63 28.04
N VAL A 425 38.71 -45.61 27.90
CA VAL A 425 38.29 -44.23 27.64
C VAL A 425 37.53 -44.13 26.31
N LEU A 426 38.00 -44.80 25.25
CA LEU A 426 37.34 -44.81 23.95
C LEU A 426 35.96 -45.48 24.00
N VAL A 427 35.85 -46.68 24.58
CA VAL A 427 34.59 -47.41 24.76
C VAL A 427 33.62 -46.60 25.61
N GLY A 428 34.10 -45.98 26.70
CA GLY A 428 33.30 -45.07 27.53
C GLY A 428 32.75 -43.87 26.73
N ARG A 429 33.58 -43.22 25.91
CA ARG A 429 33.17 -42.13 25.02
C ARG A 429 32.18 -42.58 23.95
N ILE A 430 32.33 -43.80 23.40
CA ILE A 430 31.41 -44.37 22.41
C ILE A 430 30.04 -44.64 23.05
N ASN A 431 30.00 -45.22 24.26
CA ASN A 431 28.75 -45.46 24.98
C ASN A 431 28.04 -44.15 25.36
N ASP A 432 28.77 -43.14 25.82
CA ASP A 432 28.22 -41.80 26.08
C ASP A 432 27.66 -41.16 24.80
N ALA A 433 28.41 -41.20 23.70
CA ALA A 433 27.96 -40.71 22.40
C ALA A 433 26.70 -41.44 21.92
N ALA A 434 26.63 -42.77 22.04
CA ALA A 434 25.46 -43.57 21.68
C ALA A 434 24.22 -43.16 22.50
N ASN A 435 24.35 -43.03 23.82
CA ASN A 435 23.25 -42.60 24.70
C ASN A 435 22.77 -41.18 24.35
N ARG A 436 23.71 -40.26 24.04
CA ARG A 436 23.37 -38.89 23.60
C ARG A 436 22.64 -38.89 22.26
N VAL A 437 23.03 -39.74 21.31
CA VAL A 437 22.32 -39.90 20.03
C VAL A 437 20.91 -40.45 20.28
N THR A 438 20.75 -41.51 21.08
CA THR A 438 19.42 -42.07 21.41
C THR A 438 18.50 -41.03 22.07
N ALA A 439 19.02 -40.21 22.99
CA ALA A 439 18.23 -39.15 23.60
C ALA A 439 17.83 -38.07 22.60
N ALA A 440 18.74 -37.67 21.71
CA ALA A 440 18.47 -36.68 20.66
C ALA A 440 17.46 -37.21 19.62
N THR A 441 17.54 -38.48 19.24
CA THR A 441 16.60 -39.09 18.29
C THR A 441 15.20 -39.23 18.89
N GLU A 442 15.07 -39.58 20.18
CA GLU A 442 13.75 -39.64 20.83
C GLU A 442 13.07 -38.26 20.88
N ILE A 443 13.82 -37.20 21.17
CA ILE A 443 13.31 -35.83 21.10
C ILE A 443 12.88 -35.50 19.66
N ALA A 444 13.73 -35.80 18.67
CA ALA A 444 13.42 -35.54 17.26
C ALA A 444 12.18 -36.31 16.77
N ARG A 445 11.95 -37.53 17.28
CA ARG A 445 10.77 -38.36 16.99
C ARG A 445 9.50 -37.71 17.52
N LEU A 446 9.51 -37.27 18.79
CA LEU A 446 8.38 -36.57 19.41
C LEU A 446 8.07 -35.27 18.64
N THR A 447 9.08 -34.45 18.34
CA THR A 447 8.89 -33.22 17.56
C THR A 447 8.34 -33.50 16.16
N SER A 448 8.79 -34.56 15.50
CA SER A 448 8.28 -34.94 14.17
C SER A 448 6.80 -35.36 14.23
N ALA A 449 6.39 -36.08 15.28
CA ALA A 449 4.98 -36.46 15.48
C ALA A 449 4.10 -35.23 15.77
N GLU A 450 4.58 -34.27 16.57
CA GLU A 450 3.86 -33.01 16.82
C GLU A 450 3.73 -32.17 15.54
N LEU A 451 4.81 -32.06 14.75
CA LEU A 451 4.79 -31.37 13.46
C LEU A 451 3.81 -32.00 12.46
N LEU A 452 3.74 -33.33 12.43
CA LEU A 452 2.79 -34.03 11.55
C LEU A 452 1.34 -33.72 11.93
N SER A 453 1.00 -33.79 13.22
CA SER A 453 -0.34 -33.46 13.70
C SER A 453 -0.69 -31.98 13.46
N ALA A 454 0.28 -31.07 13.64
CA ALA A 454 0.10 -29.66 13.35
C ALA A 454 -0.15 -29.40 11.85
N ALA A 455 0.61 -30.07 10.97
CA ALA A 455 0.45 -29.95 9.52
C ALA A 455 -0.91 -30.49 9.02
N GLU A 456 -1.40 -31.60 9.60
CA GLU A 456 -2.74 -32.12 9.30
C GLU A 456 -3.84 -31.14 9.69
N ARG A 457 -3.75 -30.55 10.88
CA ARG A 457 -4.71 -29.51 11.32
C ARG A 457 -4.65 -28.29 10.40
N GLN A 458 -3.44 -27.81 10.11
CA GLN A 458 -3.22 -26.67 9.21
C GLN A 458 -3.82 -26.93 7.83
N SER A 459 -3.68 -28.13 7.27
CA SER A 459 -4.28 -28.53 5.99
C SER A 459 -5.80 -28.36 6.00
N SER A 460 -6.48 -28.84 7.05
CA SER A 460 -7.93 -28.70 7.22
C SER A 460 -8.36 -27.22 7.31
N GLU A 461 -7.64 -26.41 8.09
CA GLU A 461 -7.93 -24.98 8.25
C GLU A 461 -7.75 -24.20 6.93
N ILE A 462 -6.72 -24.55 6.14
CA ILE A 462 -6.49 -23.95 4.83
C ILE A 462 -7.61 -24.30 3.85
N GLN A 463 -8.08 -25.55 3.85
CA GLN A 463 -9.20 -25.97 2.99
C GLN A 463 -10.48 -25.21 3.33
N GLU A 464 -10.80 -25.06 4.61
CA GLU A 464 -11.96 -24.29 5.07
C GLU A 464 -11.86 -22.80 4.72
N ALA A 465 -10.66 -22.20 4.90
CA ALA A 465 -10.39 -20.82 4.52
C ALA A 465 -10.51 -20.61 2.99
N GLY A 466 -9.98 -21.54 2.19
CA GLY A 466 -10.08 -21.51 0.73
C GLY A 466 -11.53 -21.58 0.25
N GLN A 467 -12.34 -22.48 0.83
CA GLN A 467 -13.76 -22.59 0.52
C GLN A 467 -14.53 -21.31 0.90
N SER A 468 -14.26 -20.75 2.08
CA SER A 468 -14.87 -19.49 2.53
C SER A 468 -14.54 -18.32 1.59
N ALA A 469 -13.31 -18.28 1.06
CA ALA A 469 -12.91 -17.26 0.09
C ALA A 469 -13.65 -17.41 -1.25
N LEU A 470 -13.88 -18.65 -1.73
CA LEU A 470 -14.70 -18.90 -2.93
C LEU A 470 -16.16 -18.50 -2.75
N GLU A 471 -16.75 -18.80 -1.59
CA GLU A 471 -18.11 -18.39 -1.25
C GLU A 471 -18.24 -16.86 -1.18
N MET A 472 -17.24 -16.19 -0.61
CA MET A 472 -17.15 -14.74 -0.61
C MET A 472 -17.09 -14.18 -2.04
N ALA A 473 -16.26 -14.76 -2.92
CA ALA A 473 -16.19 -14.33 -4.31
C ALA A 473 -17.54 -14.46 -5.03
N ARG A 474 -18.26 -15.57 -4.80
CA ARG A 474 -19.60 -15.78 -5.35
C ARG A 474 -20.62 -14.77 -4.83
N SER A 475 -20.64 -14.53 -3.52
CA SER A 475 -21.54 -13.56 -2.90
C SER A 475 -21.29 -12.14 -3.40
N MET A 476 -20.02 -11.76 -3.56
CA MET A 476 -19.66 -10.47 -4.15
C MET A 476 -20.11 -10.37 -5.61
N SER A 477 -19.94 -11.42 -6.42
CA SER A 477 -20.45 -11.42 -7.79
C SER A 477 -21.98 -11.21 -7.85
N GLU A 478 -22.72 -11.78 -6.91
CA GLU A 478 -24.18 -11.58 -6.80
C GLU A 478 -24.54 -10.13 -6.41
N VAL A 479 -23.83 -9.56 -5.43
CA VAL A 479 -24.00 -8.15 -5.04
C VAL A 479 -23.69 -7.20 -6.21
N SER A 480 -22.66 -7.48 -7.00
CA SER A 480 -22.33 -6.71 -8.21
C SER A 480 -23.46 -6.76 -9.26
N GLY A 481 -24.06 -7.94 -9.44
CA GLY A 481 -25.25 -8.10 -10.29
C GLY A 481 -26.45 -7.30 -9.79
N ASN A 482 -26.75 -7.38 -8.49
CA ASN A 482 -27.85 -6.64 -7.86
C ASN A 482 -27.63 -5.12 -7.92
N ALA A 483 -26.38 -4.67 -7.75
CA ALA A 483 -26.01 -3.27 -7.95
C ALA A 483 -26.31 -2.85 -9.39
N THR A 484 -25.88 -3.62 -10.39
CA THR A 484 -26.16 -3.32 -11.81
C THR A 484 -27.65 -3.17 -12.09
N GLN A 485 -28.49 -4.05 -11.55
CA GLN A 485 -29.95 -3.93 -11.65
C GLN A 485 -30.50 -2.69 -10.94
N SER A 486 -29.97 -2.34 -9.77
CA SER A 486 -30.38 -1.14 -9.03
C SER A 486 -30.01 0.15 -9.77
N ALA A 487 -28.85 0.19 -10.43
CA ALA A 487 -28.46 1.32 -11.28
C ALA A 487 -29.41 1.48 -12.48
N GLN A 488 -29.90 0.38 -13.05
CA GLN A 488 -30.91 0.42 -14.11
C GLN A 488 -32.22 1.02 -13.61
N VAL A 489 -32.69 0.64 -12.42
CA VAL A 489 -33.89 1.21 -11.80
C VAL A 489 -33.70 2.72 -11.53
N ALA A 490 -32.54 3.14 -11.02
CA ALA A 490 -32.23 4.54 -10.80
C ALA A 490 -32.28 5.36 -12.11
N ARG A 491 -31.76 4.81 -13.22
CA ARG A 491 -31.86 5.44 -14.55
C ARG A 491 -33.30 5.53 -15.06
N GLN A 492 -34.12 4.52 -14.79
CA GLN A 492 -35.55 4.57 -15.13
C GLN A 492 -36.29 5.65 -14.33
N SER A 493 -35.98 5.79 -13.04
CA SER A 493 -36.50 6.87 -12.19
C SER A 493 -36.11 8.25 -12.69
N LEU A 494 -34.84 8.43 -13.11
CA LEU A 494 -34.38 9.66 -13.74
C LEU A 494 -35.20 9.99 -15.00
N GLN A 495 -35.39 9.02 -15.89
CA GLN A 495 -36.17 9.23 -17.11
C GLN A 495 -37.65 9.59 -16.80
N ALA A 496 -38.23 8.95 -15.79
CA ALA A 496 -39.59 9.26 -15.34
C ALA A 496 -39.69 10.68 -14.76
N ALA A 497 -38.70 11.11 -13.97
CA ALA A 497 -38.63 12.46 -13.41
C ALA A 497 -38.44 13.53 -14.49
N GLU A 498 -37.59 13.30 -15.48
CA GLU A 498 -37.41 14.19 -16.64
C GLU A 498 -38.71 14.35 -17.43
N LYS A 499 -39.39 13.23 -17.71
CA LYS A 499 -40.71 13.25 -18.38
C LYS A 499 -41.77 13.98 -17.56
N GLY A 500 -41.77 13.78 -16.24
CA GLY A 500 -42.66 14.48 -15.33
C GLY A 500 -42.40 15.99 -15.33
N THR A 501 -41.13 16.39 -15.31
CA THR A 501 -40.71 17.81 -15.34
C THR A 501 -41.20 18.49 -16.61
N LEU A 502 -41.07 17.84 -17.77
CA LEU A 502 -41.61 18.34 -19.04
C LEU A 502 -43.14 18.52 -18.99
N ALA A 503 -43.87 17.52 -18.48
CA ALA A 503 -45.33 17.60 -18.37
C ALA A 503 -45.80 18.73 -17.43
N VAL A 504 -45.05 19.00 -16.36
CA VAL A 504 -45.30 20.14 -15.47
C VAL A 504 -45.02 21.47 -16.16
N GLN A 505 -43.91 21.59 -16.90
CA GLN A 505 -43.59 22.80 -17.67
C GLN A 505 -44.68 23.12 -18.70
N ASP A 506 -45.18 22.11 -19.41
CA ASP A 506 -46.31 22.25 -20.34
C ASP A 506 -47.58 22.71 -19.60
N SER A 507 -47.84 22.19 -18.40
CA SER A 507 -48.98 22.61 -17.56
C SER A 507 -48.86 24.06 -17.10
N ILE A 508 -47.67 24.52 -16.69
CA ILE A 508 -47.40 25.92 -16.31
C ILE A 508 -47.60 26.84 -17.52
N LYS A 509 -47.16 26.42 -18.70
CA LYS A 509 -47.39 27.16 -19.94
C LYS A 509 -48.90 27.30 -20.23
N GLY A 510 -49.66 26.21 -20.13
CA GLY A 510 -51.11 26.22 -20.28
C GLY A 510 -51.81 27.14 -19.26
N MET A 511 -51.38 27.13 -17.99
CA MET A 511 -51.92 28.05 -16.97
C MET A 511 -51.65 29.51 -17.32
N ASN A 512 -50.47 29.85 -17.84
CA ASN A 512 -50.17 31.21 -18.29
C ASN A 512 -51.03 31.65 -19.48
N GLU A 513 -51.30 30.74 -20.43
CA GLU A 513 -52.21 31.00 -21.54
C GLU A 513 -53.65 31.27 -21.03
N ILE A 514 -54.15 30.44 -20.11
CA ILE A 514 -55.46 30.64 -19.47
C ILE A 514 -55.51 32.00 -18.75
N ARG A 515 -54.46 32.36 -18.01
CA ARG A 515 -54.37 33.66 -17.33
C ARG A 515 -54.50 34.83 -18.31
N ASN A 516 -53.80 34.77 -19.44
CA ASN A 516 -53.87 35.80 -20.47
C ASN A 516 -55.29 35.89 -21.07
N GLN A 517 -55.94 34.75 -21.32
CA GLN A 517 -57.32 34.70 -21.83
C GLN A 517 -58.33 35.30 -20.84
N ILE A 518 -58.17 35.02 -19.54
CA ILE A 518 -59.01 35.61 -18.47
C ILE A 518 -58.83 37.13 -18.43
N GLN A 519 -57.59 37.64 -18.52
CA GLN A 519 -57.33 39.08 -18.54
C GLN A 519 -57.95 39.78 -19.75
N GLU A 520 -57.86 39.17 -20.93
CA GLU A 520 -58.49 39.72 -22.13
C GLU A 520 -60.03 39.74 -22.00
N THR A 521 -60.60 38.66 -21.46
CA THR A 521 -62.04 38.55 -21.20
C THR A 521 -62.51 39.60 -20.17
N SER A 522 -61.76 39.79 -19.08
CA SER A 522 -62.01 40.82 -18.07
C SER A 522 -62.02 42.23 -18.67
N LYS A 523 -61.08 42.55 -19.58
CA LYS A 523 -61.08 43.84 -20.32
C LYS A 523 -62.31 44.02 -21.21
N ARG A 524 -62.79 42.95 -21.85
CA ARG A 524 -64.01 43.00 -22.68
C ARG A 524 -65.26 43.25 -21.80
N ILE A 525 -65.35 42.58 -20.66
CA ILE A 525 -66.47 42.74 -19.72
C ILE A 525 -66.46 44.13 -19.07
N LYS A 526 -65.29 44.67 -18.68
CA LYS A 526 -65.20 46.04 -18.14
C LYS A 526 -65.71 47.08 -19.13
N ARG A 527 -65.32 46.98 -20.41
CA ARG A 527 -65.86 47.85 -21.47
C ARG A 527 -67.38 47.70 -21.63
N LEU A 528 -67.92 46.49 -21.50
CA LEU A 528 -69.38 46.27 -21.52
C LEU A 528 -70.07 46.93 -20.32
N GLY A 529 -69.44 46.89 -19.14
CA GLY A 529 -69.91 47.61 -17.96
C GLY A 529 -69.92 49.13 -18.16
N GLU A 530 -68.84 49.69 -18.71
CA GLU A 530 -68.76 51.12 -19.08
C GLU A 530 -69.84 51.52 -20.09
N SER A 531 -70.03 50.75 -21.18
CA SER A 531 -71.11 51.01 -22.13
C SER A 531 -72.50 50.88 -21.51
N SER A 532 -72.68 49.98 -20.54
CA SER A 532 -73.96 49.82 -19.83
C SER A 532 -74.21 50.95 -18.83
N GLN A 533 -73.16 51.58 -18.30
CA GLN A 533 -73.25 52.82 -17.52
C GLN A 533 -73.73 53.98 -18.40
N GLU A 534 -73.09 54.18 -19.57
CA GLU A 534 -73.49 55.21 -20.54
C GLU A 534 -74.96 55.03 -21.00
N ILE A 535 -75.38 53.79 -21.27
CA ILE A 535 -76.79 53.51 -21.60
C ILE A 535 -77.71 53.86 -20.41
N GLY A 536 -77.29 53.57 -19.17
CA GLY A 536 -78.04 53.93 -17.97
C GLY A 536 -78.29 55.44 -17.86
N GLU A 537 -77.26 56.26 -18.10
CA GLU A 537 -77.36 57.73 -18.12
C GLU A 537 -78.32 58.23 -19.20
N ILE A 538 -78.28 57.62 -20.40
CA ILE A 538 -79.21 57.94 -21.50
C ILE A 538 -80.65 57.58 -21.12
N VAL A 539 -80.86 56.42 -20.49
CA VAL A 539 -82.19 55.95 -20.07
C VAL A 539 -82.77 56.86 -18.98
N GLU A 540 -81.95 57.34 -18.04
CA GLU A 540 -82.35 58.33 -17.02
C GLU A 540 -82.77 59.65 -17.68
N LEU A 541 -81.97 60.16 -18.61
CA LEU A 541 -82.31 61.37 -19.38
C LEU A 541 -83.62 61.21 -20.18
N ILE A 542 -83.85 60.04 -20.80
CA ILE A 542 -85.11 59.77 -21.51
C ILE A 542 -86.28 59.75 -20.51
N SER A 543 -86.10 59.18 -19.33
CA SER A 543 -87.12 59.18 -18.27
C SER A 543 -87.51 60.62 -17.90
N ASP A 544 -86.52 61.49 -17.67
CA ASP A 544 -86.73 62.91 -17.37
C ASP A 544 -87.46 63.64 -18.51
N ILE A 545 -87.11 63.37 -19.77
CA ILE A 545 -87.79 63.93 -20.94
C ILE A 545 -89.24 63.43 -21.01
N THR A 546 -89.49 62.14 -20.79
CA THR A 546 -90.85 61.60 -20.81
C THR A 546 -91.71 62.18 -19.69
N GLU A 547 -91.14 62.41 -18.50
CA GLU A 547 -91.83 63.02 -17.37
C GLU A 547 -92.11 64.51 -17.63
N GLN A 548 -91.15 65.28 -18.15
CA GLN A 548 -91.40 66.64 -18.63
C GLN A 548 -92.48 66.70 -19.72
N THR A 549 -92.43 65.77 -20.68
CA THR A 549 -93.42 65.70 -21.77
C THR A 549 -94.81 65.39 -21.23
N ASN A 550 -94.92 64.50 -20.23
CA ASN A 550 -96.17 64.20 -19.54
C ASN A 550 -96.75 65.44 -18.84
N VAL A 551 -95.91 66.20 -18.13
CA VAL A 551 -96.30 67.46 -17.47
C VAL A 551 -96.71 68.53 -18.47
N LEU A 552 -95.97 68.68 -19.58
CA LEU A 552 -96.29 69.62 -20.66
C LEU A 552 -97.61 69.27 -21.34
N ALA A 553 -97.84 67.99 -21.62
CA ALA A 553 -99.07 67.49 -22.22
C ALA A 553 -100.27 67.70 -21.28
N LEU A 554 -100.12 67.45 -19.99
CA LEU A 554 -101.15 67.72 -18.98
C LEU A 554 -101.49 69.22 -18.91
N ASN A 555 -100.48 70.10 -18.88
CA ASN A 555 -100.69 71.55 -18.89
C ASN A 555 -101.39 72.03 -20.17
N ALA A 556 -101.03 71.46 -21.32
CA ALA A 556 -101.69 71.74 -22.60
C ALA A 556 -103.14 71.24 -22.62
N ALA A 557 -103.43 70.06 -22.04
CA ALA A 557 -104.78 69.52 -21.92
C ALA A 557 -105.66 70.42 -21.01
N ILE A 558 -105.11 70.91 -19.89
CA ILE A 558 -105.79 71.86 -18.98
C ILE A 558 -106.09 73.19 -19.71
N GLN A 559 -105.11 73.77 -20.41
CA GLN A 559 -105.31 75.01 -21.17
C GLN A 559 -106.29 74.84 -22.33
N ALA A 560 -106.26 73.70 -23.03
CA ALA A 560 -107.21 73.40 -24.10
C ALA A 560 -108.64 73.21 -23.56
N ALA A 561 -108.81 72.56 -22.40
CA ALA A 561 -110.10 72.47 -21.71
C ALA A 561 -110.62 73.84 -21.25
N SER A 562 -109.72 74.74 -20.83
CA SER A 562 -110.05 76.13 -20.47
C SER A 562 -110.55 76.97 -21.66
N ALA A 563 -110.26 76.60 -22.90
CA ALA A 563 -110.64 77.34 -24.11
C ALA A 563 -112.03 76.95 -24.67
N GLY A 564 -112.73 76.01 -24.04
CA GLY A 564 -114.08 75.59 -24.44
C GLY A 564 -114.13 74.92 -25.83
N ASP A 565 -115.17 75.19 -26.63
CA ASP A 565 -115.40 74.53 -27.93
C ASP A 565 -114.28 74.74 -28.96
N ALA A 566 -113.50 75.82 -28.86
CA ALA A 566 -112.35 76.09 -29.73
C ALA A 566 -111.13 75.21 -29.40
N GLY A 567 -111.06 74.64 -28.19
CA GLY A 567 -109.92 73.85 -27.70
C GLY A 567 -110.03 72.32 -27.89
N ARG A 568 -111.21 71.79 -28.28
CA ARG A 568 -111.46 70.33 -28.36
C ARG A 568 -110.42 69.55 -29.16
N GLY A 569 -109.97 70.09 -30.30
CA GLY A 569 -108.95 69.44 -31.14
C GLY A 569 -107.58 69.38 -30.46
N PHE A 570 -107.23 70.42 -29.69
CA PHE A 570 -105.98 70.48 -28.92
C PHE A 570 -106.01 69.58 -27.69
N THR A 571 -107.15 69.43 -27.01
CA THR A 571 -107.30 68.50 -25.88
C THR A 571 -107.03 67.06 -26.30
N VAL A 572 -107.58 66.61 -27.43
CA VAL A 572 -107.36 65.23 -27.93
C VAL A 572 -105.89 64.97 -28.27
N VAL A 573 -105.20 65.95 -28.87
CA VAL A 573 -103.76 65.84 -29.16
C VAL A 573 -102.95 65.82 -27.86
N ALA A 574 -103.29 66.66 -26.89
CA ALA A 574 -102.61 66.72 -25.61
C ALA A 574 -102.78 65.41 -24.81
N GLU A 575 -103.98 64.81 -24.77
CA GLU A 575 -104.22 63.50 -24.15
C GLU A 575 -103.45 62.37 -24.85
N GLU A 576 -103.35 62.37 -26.18
CA GLU A 576 -102.57 61.34 -26.90
C GLU A 576 -101.05 61.50 -26.69
N VAL A 577 -100.54 62.73 -26.59
CA VAL A 577 -99.15 63.02 -26.21
C VAL A 577 -98.88 62.57 -24.77
N GLN A 578 -99.81 62.84 -23.85
CA GLN A 578 -99.73 62.39 -22.46
C GLN A 578 -99.65 60.85 -22.37
N ARG A 579 -100.56 60.16 -23.08
CA ARG A 579 -100.59 58.70 -23.14
C ARG A 579 -99.33 58.10 -23.77
N LEU A 580 -98.77 58.76 -24.78
CA LEU A 580 -97.51 58.37 -25.40
C LEU A 580 -96.32 58.58 -24.44
N ALA A 581 -96.32 59.67 -23.68
CA ALA A 581 -95.32 59.96 -22.66
C ALA A 581 -95.36 58.93 -21.52
N GLU A 582 -96.55 58.57 -21.01
CA GLU A 582 -96.71 57.51 -20.00
C GLU A 582 -96.22 56.15 -20.52
N ARG A 583 -96.61 55.75 -21.74
CA ARG A 583 -96.11 54.49 -22.36
C ARG A 583 -94.60 54.50 -22.56
N SER A 584 -94.03 55.64 -22.96
CA SER A 584 -92.59 55.79 -23.14
C SER A 584 -91.87 55.74 -21.80
N GLY A 585 -92.41 56.35 -20.75
CA GLY A 585 -91.87 56.27 -19.38
C GLY A 585 -91.90 54.85 -18.82
N GLU A 586 -92.99 54.10 -19.02
CA GLU A 586 -93.11 52.69 -18.62
C GLU A 586 -92.05 51.82 -19.33
N ALA A 587 -91.89 52.00 -20.64
CA ALA A 587 -90.87 51.29 -21.43
C ALA A 587 -89.45 51.66 -20.98
N THR A 588 -89.21 52.94 -20.67
CA THR A 588 -87.91 53.43 -20.18
C THR A 588 -87.57 52.83 -18.82
N LYS A 589 -88.55 52.68 -17.91
CA LYS A 589 -88.37 51.95 -16.64
C LYS A 589 -88.02 50.47 -16.85
N GLN A 590 -88.64 49.80 -17.82
CA GLN A 590 -88.28 48.41 -18.14
C GLN A 590 -86.85 48.31 -18.69
N ILE A 591 -86.44 49.23 -19.57
CA ILE A 591 -85.06 49.29 -20.07
C ILE A 591 -84.09 49.57 -18.92
N ALA A 592 -84.41 50.50 -18.01
CA ALA A 592 -83.59 50.80 -16.84
C ALA A 592 -83.38 49.56 -15.96
N ALA A 593 -84.43 48.75 -15.77
CA ALA A 593 -84.32 47.49 -15.03
C ALA A 593 -83.39 46.49 -15.73
N ILE A 594 -83.48 46.34 -17.06
CA ILE A 594 -82.58 45.47 -17.84
C ILE A 594 -81.13 45.95 -17.76
N VAL A 595 -80.90 47.25 -17.94
CA VAL A 595 -79.56 47.85 -17.86
C VAL A 595 -78.95 47.64 -16.48
N LYS A 596 -79.73 47.82 -15.41
CA LYS A 596 -79.28 47.57 -14.03
C LYS A 596 -78.93 46.10 -13.79
N THR A 597 -79.68 45.17 -14.36
CA THR A 597 -79.32 43.74 -14.34
C THR A 597 -78.00 43.49 -15.07
N ILE A 598 -77.81 44.06 -16.28
CA ILE A 598 -76.55 43.93 -17.03
C ILE A 598 -75.37 44.51 -16.23
N GLN A 599 -75.54 45.66 -15.58
CA GLN A 599 -74.50 46.25 -14.71
C GLN A 599 -74.14 45.33 -13.54
N THR A 600 -75.14 44.70 -12.92
CA THR A 600 -74.92 43.75 -11.82
C THR A 600 -74.19 42.49 -12.32
N ASP A 601 -74.69 41.88 -13.40
CA ASP A 601 -74.11 40.67 -14.00
C ASP A 601 -72.67 40.91 -14.50
N THR A 602 -72.38 42.09 -15.07
CA THR A 602 -71.02 42.45 -15.49
C THR A 602 -70.08 42.62 -14.30
N GLN A 603 -70.53 43.23 -13.21
CA GLN A 603 -69.75 43.37 -11.98
C GLN A 603 -69.45 42.01 -11.33
N ASP A 604 -70.45 41.13 -11.29
CA ASP A 604 -70.30 39.76 -10.80
C ASP A 604 -69.33 38.96 -11.67
N ALA A 605 -69.44 39.09 -13.00
CA ALA A 605 -68.54 38.44 -13.94
C ALA A 605 -67.08 38.93 -13.80
N VAL A 606 -66.85 40.23 -13.57
CA VAL A 606 -65.50 40.76 -13.28
C VAL A 606 -64.96 40.15 -11.98
N SER A 607 -65.77 40.07 -10.92
CA SER A 607 -65.39 39.48 -9.64
C SER A 607 -65.02 37.99 -9.79
N ALA A 608 -65.79 37.22 -10.56
CA ALA A 608 -65.49 35.83 -10.88
C ALA A 608 -64.20 35.66 -11.70
N MET A 609 -63.90 36.59 -12.62
CA MET A 609 -62.66 36.60 -13.39
C MET A 609 -61.44 36.91 -12.52
N GLU A 610 -61.55 37.82 -11.55
CA GLU A 610 -60.49 38.08 -10.57
C GLU A 610 -60.20 36.86 -9.70
N GLN A 611 -61.25 36.18 -9.23
CA GLN A 611 -61.11 34.95 -8.47
C GLN A 611 -60.49 33.82 -9.29
N SER A 612 -60.89 33.67 -10.56
CA SER A 612 -60.29 32.71 -11.50
C SER A 612 -58.81 33.03 -11.76
N THR A 613 -58.45 34.31 -11.86
CA THR A 613 -57.06 34.75 -12.01
C THR A 613 -56.22 34.31 -10.81
N ARG A 614 -56.72 34.48 -9.58
CA ARG A 614 -56.04 34.00 -8.37
C ARG A 614 -55.88 32.47 -8.38
N GLY A 615 -56.94 31.74 -8.75
CA GLY A 615 -56.91 30.28 -8.84
C GLY A 615 -55.86 29.76 -9.83
N VAL A 616 -55.75 30.39 -11.01
CA VAL A 616 -54.74 30.02 -12.02
C VAL A 616 -53.32 30.35 -11.56
N VAL A 617 -53.11 31.49 -10.89
CA VAL A 617 -51.80 31.86 -10.33
C VAL A 617 -51.36 30.86 -9.26
N GLU A 618 -52.28 30.48 -8.35
CA GLU A 618 -51.99 29.48 -7.33
C GLU A 618 -51.73 28.10 -7.94
N GLY A 619 -52.51 27.70 -8.95
CA GLY A 619 -52.29 26.46 -9.70
C GLY A 619 -50.95 26.41 -10.43
N ALA A 620 -50.51 27.54 -11.01
CA ALA A 620 -49.19 27.66 -11.63
C ALA A 620 -48.07 27.53 -10.59
N LYS A 621 -48.23 28.16 -9.42
CA LYS A 621 -47.26 28.07 -8.31
C LYS A 621 -47.14 26.65 -7.75
N LEU A 622 -48.26 25.95 -7.59
CA LEU A 622 -48.26 24.55 -7.14
C LEU A 622 -47.60 23.62 -8.17
N SER A 623 -47.87 23.86 -9.46
CA SER A 623 -47.22 23.13 -10.55
C SER A 623 -45.71 23.36 -10.56
N ASP A 624 -45.27 24.61 -10.39
CA ASP A 624 -43.84 24.97 -10.31
C ASP A 624 -43.14 24.24 -9.16
N ALA A 625 -43.76 24.21 -7.97
CA ALA A 625 -43.26 23.45 -6.83
C ALA A 625 -43.15 21.93 -7.12
N ALA A 626 -44.13 21.35 -7.82
CA ALA A 626 -44.05 19.95 -8.26
C ALA A 626 -42.92 19.72 -9.28
N GLY A 627 -42.67 20.68 -10.17
CA GLY A 627 -41.56 20.64 -11.12
C GLY A 627 -40.19 20.68 -10.43
N GLN A 628 -40.06 21.52 -9.40
CA GLN A 628 -38.84 21.57 -8.59
C GLN A 628 -38.57 20.24 -7.87
N ALA A 629 -39.60 19.63 -7.28
CA ALA A 629 -39.48 18.33 -6.62
C ALA A 629 -39.08 17.20 -7.59
N LEU A 630 -39.61 17.22 -8.83
CA LEU A 630 -39.21 16.26 -9.87
C LEU A 630 -37.77 16.48 -10.32
N SER A 631 -37.31 17.73 -10.42
CA SER A 631 -35.90 18.04 -10.70
C SER A 631 -34.98 17.46 -9.62
N GLU A 632 -35.34 17.64 -8.35
CA GLU A 632 -34.59 17.09 -7.21
C GLU A 632 -34.54 15.55 -7.23
N ILE A 633 -35.67 14.89 -7.55
CA ILE A 633 -35.72 13.44 -7.76
C ILE A 633 -34.79 13.02 -8.90
N GLY A 634 -34.72 13.79 -9.99
CA GLY A 634 -33.81 13.56 -11.10
C GLY A 634 -32.33 13.59 -10.66
N ASP A 635 -31.93 14.62 -9.93
CA ASP A 635 -30.56 14.76 -9.44
C ASP A 635 -30.18 13.66 -8.44
N VAL A 636 -31.08 13.32 -7.51
CA VAL A 636 -30.88 12.20 -6.58
C VAL A 636 -30.78 10.87 -7.33
N SER A 637 -31.63 10.63 -8.33
CA SER A 637 -31.61 9.39 -9.13
C SER A 637 -30.31 9.27 -9.94
N ARG A 638 -29.79 10.37 -10.47
CA ARG A 638 -28.50 10.41 -11.17
C ARG A 638 -27.35 10.06 -10.22
N ASN A 639 -27.27 10.72 -9.08
CA ASN A 639 -26.26 10.44 -8.05
C ASN A 639 -26.33 8.98 -7.56
N LEU A 640 -27.54 8.45 -7.40
CA LEU A 640 -27.77 7.06 -7.01
C LEU A 640 -27.23 6.09 -8.05
N ALA A 641 -27.45 6.35 -9.35
CA ALA A 641 -26.92 5.51 -10.43
C ALA A 641 -25.38 5.48 -10.43
N ASP A 642 -24.73 6.63 -10.22
CA ASP A 642 -23.26 6.74 -10.18
C ASP A 642 -22.66 6.04 -8.95
N LEU A 643 -23.30 6.20 -7.78
CA LEU A 643 -22.89 5.51 -6.55
C LEU A 643 -22.99 3.99 -6.71
N ILE A 644 -24.09 3.50 -7.27
CA ILE A 644 -24.31 2.07 -7.48
C ILE A 644 -23.32 1.50 -8.52
N GLN A 645 -22.98 2.25 -9.56
CA GLN A 645 -21.93 1.87 -10.52
C GLN A 645 -20.57 1.71 -9.82
N SER A 646 -20.26 2.59 -8.88
CA SER A 646 -19.04 2.53 -8.07
C SER A 646 -19.05 1.31 -7.14
N ILE A 647 -20.19 1.00 -6.51
CA ILE A 647 -20.38 -0.21 -5.69
C ILE A 647 -20.14 -1.45 -6.54
N SER A 648 -20.80 -1.57 -7.70
CA SER A 648 -20.63 -2.70 -8.64
C SER A 648 -19.15 -2.93 -8.98
N THR A 649 -18.43 -1.87 -9.33
CA THR A 649 -16.99 -1.93 -9.66
C THR A 649 -16.14 -2.37 -8.45
N SER A 650 -16.39 -1.78 -7.28
CA SER A 650 -15.66 -2.13 -6.04
C SER A 650 -15.92 -3.58 -5.63
N THR A 651 -17.16 -4.04 -5.74
CA THR A 651 -17.55 -5.41 -5.42
C THR A 651 -16.94 -6.40 -6.40
N GLN A 652 -16.81 -6.07 -7.69
CA GLN A 652 -16.11 -6.90 -8.66
C GLN A 652 -14.63 -7.08 -8.28
N ASN A 653 -13.93 -6.00 -7.93
CA ASN A 653 -12.54 -6.07 -7.46
C ASN A 653 -12.41 -6.92 -6.19
N GLN A 654 -13.41 -6.87 -5.31
CA GLN A 654 -13.44 -7.67 -4.09
C GLN A 654 -13.66 -9.16 -4.38
N ALA A 655 -14.48 -9.50 -5.38
CA ALA A 655 -14.66 -10.87 -5.86
C ALA A 655 -13.35 -11.43 -6.45
N ASP A 656 -12.63 -10.63 -7.23
CA ASP A 656 -11.34 -11.01 -7.81
C ASP A 656 -10.28 -11.21 -6.72
N SER A 657 -10.27 -10.34 -5.71
CA SER A 657 -9.38 -10.45 -4.53
C SER A 657 -9.67 -11.72 -3.73
N ALA A 658 -10.95 -12.04 -3.49
CA ALA A 658 -11.34 -13.26 -2.80
C ALA A 658 -10.94 -14.52 -3.60
N THR A 659 -11.08 -14.49 -4.93
CA THR A 659 -10.59 -15.55 -5.82
C THR A 659 -9.07 -15.72 -5.72
N GLN A 660 -8.33 -14.61 -5.61
CA GLN A 660 -6.88 -14.66 -5.42
C GLN A 660 -6.49 -15.25 -4.06
N VAL A 661 -7.23 -14.90 -2.99
CA VAL A 661 -7.03 -15.52 -1.66
C VAL A 661 -7.26 -17.02 -1.72
N ALA A 662 -8.32 -17.48 -2.40
CA ALA A 662 -8.58 -18.91 -2.57
C ALA A 662 -7.41 -19.63 -3.28
N ARG A 663 -6.81 -19.02 -4.32
CA ARG A 663 -5.62 -19.58 -4.98
C ARG A 663 -4.41 -19.63 -4.04
N LEU A 664 -4.16 -18.57 -3.28
CA LEU A 664 -3.08 -18.56 -2.28
C LEU A 664 -3.26 -19.64 -1.22
N MET A 665 -4.49 -19.88 -0.77
CA MET A 665 -4.78 -21.01 0.14
C MET A 665 -4.42 -22.35 -0.51
N GLN A 666 -4.70 -22.52 -1.79
CA GLN A 666 -4.31 -23.74 -2.52
C GLN A 666 -2.79 -23.90 -2.65
N ASP A 667 -2.04 -22.82 -2.83
CA ASP A 667 -0.57 -22.85 -2.82
C ASP A 667 -0.02 -23.19 -1.42
N ILE A 668 -0.60 -22.63 -0.36
CA ILE A 668 -0.21 -22.95 1.03
C ILE A 668 -0.55 -24.42 1.35
N LEU A 669 -1.68 -24.94 0.85
CA LEU A 669 -2.04 -26.35 0.99
C LEU A 669 -0.95 -27.24 0.39
N HIS A 670 -0.48 -26.91 -0.82
CA HIS A 670 0.60 -27.66 -1.46
C HIS A 670 1.90 -27.65 -0.65
N VAL A 671 2.30 -26.49 -0.11
CA VAL A 671 3.47 -26.37 0.77
C VAL A 671 3.27 -27.17 2.07
N THR A 672 2.05 -27.20 2.60
CA THR A 672 1.70 -27.99 3.79
C THR A 672 1.82 -29.48 3.52
N GLU A 673 1.33 -29.97 2.37
CA GLU A 673 1.51 -31.36 1.94
C GLU A 673 3.00 -31.75 1.77
N GLN A 674 3.80 -30.85 1.19
CA GLN A 674 5.26 -31.05 1.09
C GLN A 674 5.93 -31.11 2.47
N THR A 675 5.48 -30.27 3.41
CA THR A 675 5.96 -30.23 4.79
C THR A 675 5.62 -31.54 5.51
N THR A 676 4.38 -32.03 5.39
CA THR A 676 3.94 -33.34 5.90
C THR A 676 4.84 -34.46 5.37
N ALA A 677 5.07 -34.51 4.06
CA ALA A 677 5.93 -35.51 3.43
C ALA A 677 7.41 -35.38 3.83
N GLY A 678 7.89 -34.16 4.11
CA GLY A 678 9.23 -33.90 4.65
C GLY A 678 9.38 -34.40 6.07
N THR A 679 8.45 -34.04 6.95
CA THR A 679 8.40 -34.47 8.36
C THR A 679 8.32 -35.99 8.47
N GLN A 680 7.53 -36.65 7.62
CA GLN A 680 7.43 -38.12 7.62
C GLN A 680 8.76 -38.79 7.23
N ARG A 681 9.51 -38.21 6.27
CA ARG A 681 10.87 -38.67 5.94
C ARG A 681 11.86 -38.43 7.07
N THR A 682 11.77 -37.30 7.76
CA THR A 682 12.59 -37.02 8.95
C THR A 682 12.32 -38.02 10.05
N ALA A 683 11.05 -38.35 10.32
CA ALA A 683 10.69 -39.37 11.30
C ALA A 683 11.31 -40.74 10.97
N GLN A 684 11.28 -41.15 9.70
CA GLN A 684 11.93 -42.39 9.24
C GLN A 684 13.45 -42.36 9.46
N ALA A 685 14.12 -41.26 9.10
CA ALA A 685 15.57 -41.12 9.31
C ALA A 685 15.96 -41.13 10.80
N VAL A 686 15.09 -40.58 11.67
CA VAL A 686 15.27 -40.61 13.13
C VAL A 686 15.13 -42.03 13.68
N ASP A 687 14.19 -42.83 13.15
CA ASP A 687 14.04 -44.24 13.51
C ASP A 687 15.29 -45.05 13.11
N GLU A 688 15.83 -44.81 11.91
CA GLU A 688 17.09 -45.41 11.46
C GLU A 688 18.27 -45.04 12.36
N LEU A 689 18.43 -43.76 12.71
CA LEU A 689 19.50 -43.31 13.64
C LEU A 689 19.38 -43.95 15.01
N THR A 690 18.16 -44.16 15.49
CA THR A 690 17.90 -44.85 16.76
C THR A 690 18.35 -46.30 16.69
N ALA A 691 18.08 -46.99 15.57
CA ALA A 691 18.56 -48.35 15.34
C ALA A 691 20.10 -48.41 15.28
N LEU A 692 20.76 -47.51 14.54
CA LEU A 692 22.22 -47.43 14.47
C LEU A 692 22.86 -47.15 15.84
N ALA A 693 22.28 -46.25 16.63
CA ALA A 693 22.76 -45.97 17.99
C ALA A 693 22.63 -47.20 18.89
N SER A 694 21.55 -47.96 18.76
CA SER A 694 21.36 -49.23 19.47
C SER A 694 22.37 -50.30 19.04
N GLU A 695 22.66 -50.41 17.74
CA GLU A 695 23.67 -51.34 17.20
C GLU A 695 25.09 -50.98 17.66
N LEU A 696 25.43 -49.69 17.66
CA LEU A 696 26.70 -49.18 18.13
C LEU A 696 26.89 -49.40 19.64
N LYS A 697 25.82 -49.20 20.43
CA LYS A 697 25.79 -49.56 21.85
C LYS A 697 25.96 -51.07 22.07
N GLY A 698 25.31 -51.90 21.25
CA GLY A 698 25.47 -53.36 21.29
C GLY A 698 26.88 -53.81 20.94
N SER A 699 27.52 -53.16 19.96
CA SER A 699 28.89 -53.48 19.50
C SER A 699 29.95 -53.21 20.55
N VAL A 700 29.73 -52.24 21.46
CA VAL A 700 30.64 -51.96 22.56
C VAL A 700 30.26 -52.63 23.89
N ALA A 701 29.06 -53.21 23.99
CA ALA A 701 28.59 -53.88 25.20
C ALA A 701 29.37 -55.15 25.55
N GLY A 702 30.09 -55.74 24.59
CA GLY A 702 31.00 -56.86 24.83
C GLY A 702 32.28 -56.46 25.57
N PHE A 703 32.61 -55.17 25.63
CA PHE A 703 33.76 -54.68 26.38
C PHE A 703 33.37 -54.33 27.80
N LYS A 704 34.00 -54.97 28.77
CA LYS A 704 33.78 -54.71 30.19
C LYS A 704 34.70 -53.60 30.64
N VAL A 705 34.13 -52.44 30.93
CA VAL A 705 34.88 -51.21 31.26
C VAL A 705 34.80 -50.84 32.74
N ASP A 706 34.11 -51.62 33.58
CA ASP A 706 33.99 -51.40 35.03
C ASP A 706 33.95 -52.70 35.84
#